data_AF-A0A368U6V3-F1
#
_entry.id   AF-A0A368U6V3-F1
#
_cell.length_a   1.000
_cell.length_b   1.000
_cell.length_c   1.000
_cell.angle_alpha   90.00
_cell.angle_beta   90.00
_cell.angle_gamma   90.00
#
_symmetry.space_group_name_H-M   'P 1'
#
loop_
_entity.id
_entity.type
_entity.pdbx_description
1 polymer ?
#
loop_
_entity_poly.entity_id
_entity_poly.type
_entity_poly.pdbx_seq_one_letter_code
_entity_poly.pdbx_strand_id
1 'polypeptide(L)'
;MMIEDRPYPHEIREVWWAAIGRSDLTSDEKNHIMDIVIYAQPPLSIATLTKASAVYEADIDACDNEKLIDKLKKSSAISHASPKHIGTNFPIFYALTHPKQLNQQSNALATQSRLFMSDFFKEVELTHLISRGNFYHHVLAARDIIKLVINANYPEKPQDTPFANYVLMAVKSDALYAQRTLQVKDKMDVFTMLVDGELSPGEKTRDYHGGGRSSEPKRLTKHDPWHDKHLSRLAKSPPPPRRLMREAPDMSNTTLDADPEAHAMGVRSAPDKKRKDLEEATEHITLQRTTPSSLTPRDDRMLTRRFTLAAPTTTLIANTDISRLTPEHVHAVLRLPLEALTHTFAALLLSTGIPARRLMQLVVSEHLQAVISDRRDERPHWCPDPGVLCYRLLDGPSVRHSNPASSWVQLRLPAAFATVLNEHATSQPAQRPFSGARGRLNQLLRRHFRKHPGILPTANRLSATSWLYRRPHAVDDVAATTLSGQFGLALSAPAAYRQLPRGEIQQLLNDTLEDVGVTERAAAARCDAGSACLPNQGSQMGSAVAQPPDAFVAIFEEIRDAMRTPKSEISRWYHGMPFPLHALVTLYQLVAAQELLAWQLSTGARPIGDSSENRMGDKMQWVHDKNSARGIESRVIPLLKETRDSLRSLHRWTILLTHLASQEGIVIHDQRTAVRDTPAWLHPSKQAQQLVLRDMTWSDVSSLALPGLPDWPINVARHSLASRLRQRVSDAEVDALLGHARHGRMLSSPRAEASIGEQPRLRRALQAWLRECGYRPLNWRCMPWHY
;
A
#
# COMPACT_ATOMS: atom_id res chain seq x y z
N MET A 1 -5.23 0.81 -33.09
CA MET A 1 -4.07 0.12 -33.70
C MET A 1 -3.71 -1.03 -32.80
N MET A 2 -3.63 -2.24 -33.36
CA MET A 2 -3.45 -3.47 -32.58
C MET A 2 -1.95 -3.65 -32.25
N ILE A 3 -1.65 -4.39 -31.18
CA ILE A 3 -0.26 -4.67 -30.74
C ILE A 3 0.56 -5.42 -31.83
N GLU A 4 -0.14 -6.02 -32.78
CA GLU A 4 0.38 -6.84 -33.89
C GLU A 4 1.13 -6.02 -34.97
N ASP A 5 0.91 -4.70 -35.05
CA ASP A 5 1.45 -3.84 -36.13
C ASP A 5 2.89 -3.31 -35.87
N ARG A 6 3.57 -3.74 -34.79
CA ARG A 6 4.86 -3.15 -34.36
C ARG A 6 6.06 -3.92 -34.91
N PRO A 7 6.88 -3.38 -35.83
CA PRO A 7 7.93 -4.16 -36.49
C PRO A 7 9.08 -4.56 -35.55
N TYR A 8 9.64 -5.74 -35.75
CA TYR A 8 10.88 -6.20 -35.12
C TYR A 8 12.10 -5.61 -35.84
N PRO A 9 13.29 -5.62 -35.21
CA PRO A 9 14.51 -5.08 -35.83
C PRO A 9 14.82 -5.68 -37.21
N HIS A 10 14.66 -7.00 -37.40
CA HIS A 10 14.93 -7.66 -38.68
C HIS A 10 13.98 -7.21 -39.80
N GLU A 11 12.69 -6.99 -39.50
CA GLU A 11 11.70 -6.51 -40.47
C GLU A 11 11.99 -5.07 -40.90
N ILE A 12 12.46 -4.23 -39.97
CA ILE A 12 12.91 -2.87 -40.28
C ILE A 12 14.12 -2.94 -41.24
N ARG A 13 15.08 -3.84 -40.97
CA ARG A 13 16.26 -4.04 -41.83
C ARG A 13 15.86 -4.51 -43.23
N GLU A 14 14.95 -5.49 -43.34
CA GLU A 14 14.48 -6.02 -44.62
C GLU A 14 13.79 -4.95 -45.47
N VAL A 15 12.93 -4.15 -44.85
CA VAL A 15 12.21 -3.06 -45.53
C VAL A 15 13.19 -1.99 -46.03
N TRP A 16 14.19 -1.62 -45.22
CA TRP A 16 15.24 -0.70 -45.64
C TRP A 16 16.12 -1.28 -46.74
N TRP A 17 16.55 -2.54 -46.63
CA TRP A 17 17.38 -3.22 -47.63
C TRP A 17 16.68 -3.29 -48.99
N ALA A 18 15.39 -3.62 -49.01
CA ALA A 18 14.59 -3.64 -50.23
C ALA A 18 14.46 -2.24 -50.86
N ALA A 19 14.34 -1.19 -50.05
CA ALA A 19 14.22 0.19 -50.53
C ALA A 19 15.54 0.75 -51.08
N ILE A 20 16.66 0.56 -50.37
CA ILE A 20 17.97 1.02 -50.81
C ILE A 20 18.53 0.17 -51.96
N GLY A 21 18.15 -1.11 -52.05
CA GLY A 21 18.54 -1.98 -53.17
C GLY A 21 18.09 -1.45 -54.53
N ARG A 22 17.00 -0.67 -54.57
CA ARG A 22 16.44 -0.01 -55.76
C ARG A 22 17.02 1.39 -56.03
N SER A 23 18.01 1.82 -55.26
CA SER A 23 18.66 3.13 -55.40
C SER A 23 20.04 3.03 -56.06
N ASP A 24 20.48 4.15 -56.64
CA ASP A 24 21.78 4.30 -57.35
C ASP A 24 22.99 4.41 -56.39
N LEU A 25 22.88 3.86 -55.19
CA LEU A 25 23.95 3.82 -54.21
C LEU A 25 24.93 2.68 -54.50
N THR A 26 26.22 2.93 -54.25
CA THR A 26 27.26 1.90 -54.27
C THR A 26 27.07 0.89 -53.14
N SER A 27 27.73 -0.27 -53.23
CA SER A 27 27.65 -1.31 -52.19
C SER A 27 28.10 -0.81 -50.82
N ASP A 28 29.16 -0.01 -50.76
CA ASP A 28 29.68 0.55 -49.50
C ASP A 28 28.71 1.57 -48.90
N GLU A 29 28.09 2.40 -49.73
CA GLU A 29 27.06 3.36 -49.28
C GLU A 29 25.81 2.64 -48.76
N LYS A 30 25.41 1.54 -49.40
CA LYS A 30 24.28 0.70 -48.95
C LYS A 30 24.58 0.06 -47.59
N ASN A 31 25.79 -0.48 -47.40
CA ASN A 31 26.21 -1.06 -46.13
C ASN A 31 26.25 -0.01 -45.02
N HIS A 32 26.80 1.17 -45.31
CA HIS A 32 26.84 2.27 -44.34
C HIS A 32 25.46 2.77 -43.91
N ILE A 33 24.50 2.86 -44.83
CA ILE A 33 23.10 3.16 -44.49
C ILE A 33 22.50 2.05 -43.62
N MET A 34 22.82 0.79 -43.91
CA MET A 34 22.38 -0.31 -43.06
C MET A 34 22.98 -0.27 -41.67
N ASP A 35 24.21 0.19 -41.50
CA ASP A 35 24.80 0.38 -40.17
C ASP A 35 24.01 1.41 -39.35
N ILE A 36 23.59 2.52 -39.98
CA ILE A 36 22.71 3.52 -39.36
C ILE A 36 21.33 2.89 -39.03
N VAL A 37 20.80 2.05 -39.90
CA VAL A 37 19.50 1.37 -39.69
C VAL A 37 19.58 0.33 -38.58
N ILE A 38 20.65 -0.46 -38.52
CA ILE A 38 20.91 -1.43 -37.45
C ILE A 38 21.04 -0.67 -36.12
N TYR A 39 21.75 0.45 -36.14
CA TYR A 39 22.00 1.25 -34.95
C TYR A 39 20.71 1.82 -34.35
N ALA A 40 19.95 2.56 -35.15
CA ALA A 40 18.84 3.38 -34.65
C ALA A 40 17.44 2.82 -34.94
N GLN A 41 17.32 1.84 -35.83
CA GLN A 41 16.07 1.21 -36.26
C GLN A 41 14.98 2.21 -36.70
N PRO A 42 15.30 3.19 -37.58
CA PRO A 42 14.35 4.21 -38.00
C PRO A 42 13.22 3.60 -38.85
N PRO A 43 12.00 4.16 -38.79
CA PRO A 43 10.99 3.87 -39.81
C PRO A 43 11.51 4.21 -41.21
N LEU A 44 10.93 3.58 -42.26
CA LEU A 44 11.25 3.89 -43.65
C LEU A 44 10.78 5.31 -44.03
N SER A 45 11.61 6.31 -43.73
CA SER A 45 11.39 7.70 -44.07
C SER A 45 12.70 8.48 -44.06
N ILE A 46 12.86 9.40 -45.00
CA ILE A 46 14.03 10.27 -45.08
C ILE A 46 14.17 11.10 -43.80
N ALA A 47 13.07 11.67 -43.30
CA ALA A 47 13.09 12.50 -42.11
C ALA A 47 13.54 11.75 -40.84
N THR A 48 13.26 10.45 -40.75
CA THR A 48 13.70 9.63 -39.63
C THR A 48 15.11 9.11 -39.82
N LEU A 49 15.53 8.81 -41.06
CA LEU A 49 16.91 8.46 -41.37
C LEU A 49 17.87 9.63 -41.07
N THR A 50 17.51 10.87 -41.41
CA THR A 50 18.33 12.05 -41.07
C THR A 50 18.51 12.24 -39.57
N LYS A 51 17.48 11.89 -38.77
CA LYS A 51 17.61 11.94 -37.30
C LYS A 51 18.47 10.80 -36.77
N ALA A 52 18.35 9.61 -37.36
CA ALA A 52 19.18 8.46 -37.01
C ALA A 52 20.66 8.72 -37.33
N SER A 53 20.96 9.28 -38.51
CA SER A 53 22.32 9.57 -38.95
C SER A 53 23.01 10.58 -38.04
N ALA A 54 22.31 11.65 -37.64
CA ALA A 54 22.88 12.66 -36.75
C ALA A 54 23.27 12.09 -35.37
N VAL A 55 22.51 11.11 -34.86
CA VAL A 55 22.84 10.42 -33.60
C VAL A 55 23.96 9.41 -33.82
N TYR A 56 23.97 8.70 -34.94
CA TYR A 56 25.03 7.76 -35.31
C TYR A 56 26.40 8.45 -35.46
N GLU A 57 26.45 9.58 -36.16
CA GLU A 57 27.66 10.42 -36.31
C GLU A 57 28.19 10.85 -34.95
N ALA A 58 27.31 11.35 -34.08
CA ALA A 58 27.69 11.83 -32.76
C ALA A 58 28.23 10.72 -31.83
N ASP A 59 27.83 9.47 -32.05
CA ASP A 59 28.18 8.34 -31.17
C ASP A 59 29.35 7.48 -31.68
N ILE A 60 29.54 7.39 -33.00
CA ILE A 60 30.48 6.46 -33.64
C ILE A 60 31.60 7.20 -34.40
N ASP A 61 31.60 8.53 -34.40
CA ASP A 61 32.60 9.39 -35.09
C ASP A 61 32.69 9.06 -36.59
N ALA A 62 31.53 8.87 -37.21
CA ALA A 62 31.39 8.47 -38.61
C ALA A 62 31.43 9.67 -39.57
N CYS A 63 31.74 9.41 -40.85
CA CYS A 63 31.74 10.40 -41.92
C CYS A 63 30.42 11.17 -42.07
N ASP A 64 30.50 12.37 -42.66
CA ASP A 64 29.38 13.24 -43.04
C ASP A 64 28.33 12.49 -43.88
N ASN A 65 27.18 12.15 -43.28
CA ASN A 65 26.10 11.42 -43.94
C ASN A 65 25.17 12.31 -44.76
N GLU A 66 25.35 13.64 -44.77
CA GLU A 66 24.45 14.55 -45.49
C GLU A 66 24.41 14.23 -46.99
N LYS A 67 25.58 13.95 -47.57
CA LYS A 67 25.72 13.59 -48.99
C LYS A 67 25.01 12.28 -49.35
N LEU A 68 24.98 11.30 -48.43
CA LEU A 68 24.32 10.00 -48.64
C LEU A 68 22.80 10.15 -48.56
N ILE A 69 22.32 10.94 -47.60
CA ILE A 69 20.89 11.23 -47.44
C ILE A 69 20.36 12.03 -48.63
N ASP A 70 21.15 12.95 -49.17
CA ASP A 70 20.76 13.73 -50.36
C ASP A 70 20.61 12.89 -51.63
N LYS A 71 21.41 11.82 -51.77
CA LYS A 71 21.21 10.83 -52.85
C LYS A 71 19.88 10.07 -52.66
N LEU A 72 19.55 9.68 -51.42
CA LEU A 72 18.31 8.99 -51.10
C LEU A 72 17.05 9.86 -51.21
N LYS A 73 17.15 11.19 -51.02
CA LYS A 73 16.03 12.13 -51.24
C LYS A 73 15.46 12.08 -52.66
N LYS A 74 16.23 11.61 -53.64
CA LYS A 74 15.79 11.48 -55.03
C LYS A 74 15.03 10.17 -55.30
N SER A 75 15.03 9.23 -54.35
CA SER A 75 14.36 7.94 -54.49
C SER A 75 12.86 8.04 -54.20
N SER A 76 12.03 7.58 -55.13
CA SER A 76 10.58 7.47 -54.95
C SER A 76 10.16 6.31 -54.04
N ALA A 77 11.10 5.43 -53.67
CA ALA A 77 10.85 4.26 -52.85
C ALA A 77 10.79 4.54 -51.34
N ILE A 78 11.19 5.75 -50.90
CA ILE A 78 11.28 6.12 -49.49
C ILE A 78 10.39 7.34 -49.23
N SER A 79 9.53 7.26 -48.21
CA SER A 79 8.66 8.40 -47.84
C SER A 79 9.47 9.58 -47.31
N HIS A 80 9.09 10.81 -47.67
CA HIS A 80 9.65 12.02 -47.08
C HIS A 80 9.02 12.39 -45.72
N ALA A 81 7.80 11.92 -45.45
CA ALA A 81 7.06 12.25 -44.25
C ALA A 81 7.36 11.28 -43.11
N SER A 82 7.45 11.79 -41.88
CA SER A 82 7.58 10.97 -40.68
C SER A 82 6.27 10.20 -40.41
N PRO A 83 6.32 8.89 -40.11
CA PRO A 83 5.13 8.13 -39.73
C PRO A 83 4.48 8.64 -38.45
N LYS A 84 3.17 8.39 -38.28
CA LYS A 84 2.47 8.67 -37.03
C LYS A 84 2.86 7.63 -35.96
N HIS A 85 2.77 8.01 -34.69
CA HIS A 85 2.98 7.12 -33.52
C HIS A 85 4.38 6.47 -33.39
N ILE A 86 5.44 7.20 -33.78
CA ILE A 86 6.83 6.72 -33.70
C ILE A 86 7.20 6.15 -32.33
N GLY A 87 6.81 6.79 -31.22
CA GLY A 87 7.13 6.31 -29.87
C GLY A 87 6.45 5.01 -29.46
N THR A 88 5.39 4.60 -30.16
CA THR A 88 4.68 3.33 -29.91
C THR A 88 5.18 2.22 -30.82
N ASN A 89 5.48 2.54 -32.08
CA ASN A 89 5.80 1.53 -33.11
C ASN A 89 7.30 1.30 -33.27
N PHE A 90 8.12 2.31 -32.99
CA PHE A 90 9.58 2.28 -33.15
C PHE A 90 10.24 2.72 -31.82
N PRO A 91 10.11 1.91 -30.76
CA PRO A 91 10.48 2.32 -29.41
C PRO A 91 12.00 2.55 -29.25
N ILE A 92 12.84 1.83 -30.00
CA ILE A 92 14.30 1.98 -30.00
C ILE A 92 14.70 3.30 -30.66
N PHE A 93 14.25 3.53 -31.90
CA PHE A 93 14.45 4.81 -32.58
C PHE A 93 13.99 6.00 -31.73
N TYR A 94 12.81 5.90 -31.10
CA TYR A 94 12.30 6.96 -30.24
C TYR A 94 13.13 7.15 -28.97
N ALA A 95 13.65 6.08 -28.36
CA ALA A 95 14.52 6.17 -27.20
C ALA A 95 15.84 6.87 -27.52
N LEU A 96 16.43 6.56 -28.68
CA LEU A 96 17.73 7.06 -29.10
C LEU A 96 17.70 8.49 -29.65
N THR A 97 16.63 8.90 -30.33
CA THR A 97 16.59 10.19 -31.05
C THR A 97 15.83 11.30 -30.32
N HIS A 98 14.95 10.98 -29.36
CA HIS A 98 14.10 11.98 -28.73
C HIS A 98 14.83 12.76 -27.61
N PRO A 99 14.82 14.11 -27.59
CA PRO A 99 15.63 14.92 -26.64
C PRO A 99 15.33 14.66 -25.16
N LYS A 100 14.06 14.36 -24.83
CA LYS A 100 13.64 14.03 -23.45
C LYS A 100 13.95 12.60 -23.03
N GLN A 101 14.60 11.79 -23.88
CA GLN A 101 14.95 10.39 -23.62
C GLN A 101 16.48 10.27 -23.50
N LEU A 102 17.11 9.43 -24.31
CA LEU A 102 18.55 9.18 -24.28
C LEU A 102 19.35 10.15 -25.16
N ASN A 103 18.71 11.01 -25.96
CA ASN A 103 19.37 12.01 -26.80
C ASN A 103 19.66 13.33 -26.05
N GLN A 104 20.35 13.25 -24.91
CA GLN A 104 20.78 14.43 -24.16
C GLN A 104 22.23 14.75 -24.57
N GLN A 105 22.42 15.80 -25.38
CA GLN A 105 23.65 16.08 -26.16
C GLN A 105 24.91 16.47 -25.34
N SER A 106 24.91 16.35 -24.01
CA SER A 106 26.00 16.87 -23.14
C SER A 106 26.49 15.89 -22.07
N ASN A 107 26.21 14.59 -22.20
CA ASN A 107 26.58 13.61 -21.19
C ASN A 107 27.22 12.36 -21.82
N ALA A 108 28.47 12.05 -21.45
CA ALA A 108 29.16 10.83 -21.89
C ALA A 108 28.37 9.55 -21.56
N LEU A 109 27.60 9.58 -20.47
CA LEU A 109 26.70 8.50 -20.08
C LEU A 109 25.56 8.31 -21.08
N ALA A 110 25.08 9.39 -21.72
CA ALA A 110 24.02 9.31 -22.71
C ALA A 110 24.50 8.62 -24.00
N THR A 111 25.75 8.88 -24.44
CA THR A 111 26.37 8.15 -25.55
C THR A 111 26.53 6.66 -25.24
N GLN A 112 27.09 6.30 -24.07
CA GLN A 112 27.19 4.90 -23.65
C GLN A 112 25.82 4.20 -23.55
N SER A 113 24.80 4.93 -23.11
CA SER A 113 23.42 4.45 -23.03
C SER A 113 22.83 4.13 -24.41
N ARG A 114 23.09 4.98 -25.41
CA ARG A 114 22.60 4.79 -26.78
C ARG A 114 23.30 3.61 -27.44
N LEU A 115 24.62 3.50 -27.30
CA LEU A 115 25.41 2.35 -27.76
C LEU A 115 24.89 1.04 -27.15
N PHE A 116 24.68 1.01 -25.83
CA PHE A 116 24.14 -0.17 -25.15
C PHE A 116 22.73 -0.52 -25.65
N MET A 117 21.81 0.44 -25.72
CA MET A 117 20.44 0.18 -26.17
C MET A 117 20.38 -0.30 -27.62
N SER A 118 21.24 0.25 -28.47
CA SER A 118 21.38 -0.18 -29.85
C SER A 118 21.86 -1.63 -29.94
N ASP A 119 22.98 -1.94 -29.29
CA ASP A 119 23.59 -3.27 -29.33
C ASP A 119 22.69 -4.34 -28.70
N PHE A 120 22.07 -4.02 -27.57
CA PHE A 120 21.27 -4.97 -26.79
C PHE A 120 19.94 -5.35 -27.45
N PHE A 121 19.38 -4.46 -28.29
CA PHE A 121 18.11 -4.71 -28.99
C PHE A 121 18.26 -4.73 -30.51
N LYS A 122 19.48 -4.89 -31.04
CA LYS A 122 19.74 -4.98 -32.49
C LYS A 122 19.09 -6.20 -33.13
N GLU A 123 18.94 -7.27 -32.37
CA GLU A 123 18.41 -8.56 -32.83
C GLU A 123 17.41 -9.16 -31.84
N VAL A 124 16.51 -9.98 -32.38
CA VAL A 124 15.48 -10.70 -31.64
C VAL A 124 15.45 -12.12 -32.19
N GLU A 125 15.67 -13.12 -31.34
CA GLU A 125 15.61 -14.52 -31.73
C GLU A 125 14.17 -14.91 -32.05
N LEU A 126 13.86 -15.32 -33.29
CA LEU A 126 12.49 -15.64 -33.69
C LEU A 126 12.08 -17.04 -33.21
N THR A 127 11.84 -17.17 -31.91
CA THR A 127 11.27 -18.36 -31.29
C THR A 127 9.78 -18.18 -31.00
N HIS A 128 9.05 -19.29 -30.84
CA HIS A 128 7.61 -19.30 -30.54
C HIS A 128 7.24 -18.64 -29.19
N LEU A 129 8.24 -18.31 -28.36
CA LEU A 129 8.06 -17.68 -27.06
C LEU A 129 8.12 -16.15 -27.12
N ILE A 130 8.40 -15.54 -28.28
CA ILE A 130 8.58 -14.09 -28.41
C ILE A 130 7.26 -13.39 -28.77
N SER A 131 7.02 -12.19 -28.22
CA SER A 131 5.90 -11.34 -28.62
C SER A 131 6.29 -9.88 -28.80
N ARG A 132 5.67 -9.21 -29.79
CA ARG A 132 5.87 -7.78 -30.09
C ARG A 132 5.51 -6.88 -28.91
N GLY A 133 4.50 -7.28 -28.14
CA GLY A 133 4.08 -6.61 -26.91
C GLY A 133 5.18 -6.60 -25.85
N ASN A 134 5.80 -7.77 -25.62
CA ASN A 134 6.88 -7.90 -24.64
C ASN A 134 8.16 -7.23 -25.12
N PHE A 135 8.49 -7.30 -26.41
CA PHE A 135 9.65 -6.61 -26.96
C PHE A 135 9.56 -5.10 -26.69
N TYR A 136 8.39 -4.51 -26.95
CA TYR A 136 8.12 -3.13 -26.59
C TYR A 136 8.27 -2.88 -25.09
N HIS A 137 7.71 -3.75 -24.24
CA HIS A 137 7.81 -3.62 -22.79
C HIS A 137 9.27 -3.66 -22.30
N HIS A 138 10.10 -4.56 -22.84
CA HIS A 138 11.50 -4.72 -22.48
C HIS A 138 12.32 -3.49 -22.89
N VAL A 139 12.09 -2.95 -24.09
CA VAL A 139 12.71 -1.69 -24.53
C VAL A 139 12.32 -0.54 -23.60
N LEU A 140 11.04 -0.42 -23.22
CA LEU A 140 10.60 0.61 -22.27
C LEU A 140 11.23 0.45 -20.89
N ALA A 141 11.33 -0.78 -20.38
CA ALA A 141 11.94 -1.08 -19.10
C ALA A 141 13.42 -0.64 -19.09
N ALA A 142 14.20 -1.09 -20.07
CA ALA A 142 15.61 -0.71 -20.20
C ALA A 142 15.78 0.81 -20.35
N ARG A 143 15.02 1.44 -21.25
CA ARG A 143 15.06 2.89 -21.48
C ARG A 143 14.78 3.67 -20.19
N ASP A 144 13.72 3.32 -19.47
CA ASP A 144 13.28 4.09 -18.30
C ASP A 144 14.25 3.94 -17.13
N ILE A 145 14.85 2.76 -16.96
CA ILE A 145 15.88 2.52 -15.94
C ILE A 145 17.16 3.28 -16.27
N ILE A 146 17.65 3.22 -17.51
CA ILE A 146 18.84 3.97 -17.93
C ILE A 146 18.61 5.48 -17.80
N LYS A 147 17.43 5.95 -18.23
CA LYS A 147 17.03 7.36 -18.09
C LYS A 147 16.99 7.82 -16.64
N LEU A 148 16.58 6.95 -15.71
CA LEU A 148 16.60 7.27 -14.27
C LEU A 148 18.03 7.55 -13.80
N VAL A 149 19.00 6.74 -14.24
CA VAL A 149 20.42 6.93 -13.90
C VAL A 149 20.97 8.22 -14.51
N ILE A 150 20.65 8.50 -15.78
CA ILE A 150 21.06 9.75 -16.45
C ILE A 150 20.51 10.97 -15.71
N ASN A 151 19.19 10.99 -15.42
CA ASN A 151 18.55 12.14 -14.77
C ASN A 151 19.03 12.38 -13.34
N ALA A 152 19.57 11.35 -12.68
CA ALA A 152 20.09 11.47 -11.33
C ALA A 152 21.56 11.92 -11.26
N ASN A 153 22.21 12.12 -12.41
CA ASN A 153 23.64 12.48 -12.49
C ASN A 153 24.51 11.54 -11.62
N TYR A 154 24.28 10.23 -11.73
CA TYR A 154 25.05 9.24 -10.99
C TYR A 154 26.55 9.32 -11.35
N PRO A 155 27.49 9.13 -10.40
CA PRO A 155 28.93 9.30 -10.62
C PRO A 155 29.46 8.50 -11.81
N GLU A 156 30.49 9.02 -12.48
CA GLU A 156 31.05 8.42 -13.70
C GLU A 156 31.34 6.92 -13.55
N LYS A 157 31.08 6.19 -14.63
CA LYS A 157 31.28 4.74 -14.70
C LYS A 157 32.79 4.41 -14.54
N PRO A 158 33.16 3.51 -13.61
CA PRO A 158 34.52 2.97 -13.55
C PRO A 158 34.89 2.24 -14.85
N GLN A 159 36.13 2.39 -15.32
CA GLN A 159 36.59 1.83 -16.61
C GLN A 159 36.36 0.31 -16.72
N ASP A 160 36.49 -0.43 -15.61
CA ASP A 160 36.44 -1.91 -15.62
C ASP A 160 35.04 -2.52 -15.47
N THR A 161 33.98 -1.72 -15.34
CA THR A 161 32.62 -2.23 -15.08
C THR A 161 31.77 -2.26 -16.36
N PRO A 162 31.17 -3.40 -16.77
CA PRO A 162 30.22 -3.44 -17.89
C PRO A 162 29.09 -2.41 -17.72
N PHE A 163 28.66 -1.77 -18.82
CA PHE A 163 27.70 -0.65 -18.74
C PHE A 163 26.38 -1.06 -18.06
N ALA A 164 25.86 -2.24 -18.41
CA ALA A 164 24.68 -2.81 -17.79
C ALA A 164 24.81 -2.98 -16.27
N ASN A 165 25.96 -3.51 -15.82
CA ASN A 165 26.25 -3.70 -14.39
C ASN A 165 26.37 -2.37 -13.66
N TYR A 166 26.98 -1.37 -14.30
CA TYR A 166 27.04 -0.02 -13.75
C TYR A 166 25.63 0.58 -13.55
N VAL A 167 24.72 0.41 -14.54
CA VAL A 167 23.31 0.86 -14.40
C VAL A 167 22.61 0.11 -13.26
N LEU A 168 22.82 -1.20 -13.13
CA LEU A 168 22.25 -1.99 -12.02
C LEU A 168 22.79 -1.54 -10.66
N MET A 169 24.09 -1.28 -10.55
CA MET A 169 24.72 -0.75 -9.34
C MET A 169 24.17 0.63 -8.99
N ALA A 170 24.04 1.52 -9.97
CA ALA A 170 23.49 2.86 -9.80
C ALA A 170 22.07 2.80 -9.24
N VAL A 171 21.20 2.00 -9.86
CA VAL A 171 19.80 1.87 -9.45
C VAL A 171 19.69 1.18 -8.08
N LYS A 172 20.63 0.28 -7.73
CA LYS A 172 20.77 -0.38 -6.42
C LYS A 172 21.40 0.47 -5.33
N SER A 173 21.96 1.63 -5.68
CA SER A 173 22.52 2.57 -4.71
C SER A 173 21.44 3.28 -3.88
N ASP A 174 21.81 3.71 -2.68
CA ASP A 174 20.95 4.50 -1.80
C ASP A 174 20.58 5.87 -2.41
N ALA A 175 21.40 6.39 -3.33
CA ALA A 175 21.16 7.67 -4.01
C ALA A 175 19.89 7.64 -4.87
N LEU A 176 19.56 6.49 -5.46
CA LEU A 176 18.38 6.29 -6.30
C LEU A 176 17.24 5.54 -5.57
N TYR A 177 17.46 5.11 -4.33
CA TYR A 177 16.50 4.31 -3.57
C TYR A 177 15.17 5.05 -3.31
N ALA A 178 15.22 6.37 -3.05
CA ALA A 178 14.03 7.18 -2.83
C ALA A 178 13.15 7.37 -4.08
N GLN A 179 13.68 7.09 -5.27
CA GLN A 179 12.97 7.22 -6.56
C GLN A 179 12.36 5.89 -7.04
N ARG A 180 12.54 4.80 -6.27
CA ARG A 180 11.97 3.47 -6.56
C ARG A 180 10.49 3.42 -6.19
N THR A 181 9.63 3.89 -7.09
CA THR A 181 8.19 3.57 -7.04
C THR A 181 7.96 2.10 -7.45
N LEU A 182 6.79 1.54 -7.14
CA LEU A 182 6.44 0.15 -7.49
C LEU A 182 6.64 -0.11 -9.01
N GLN A 183 6.30 0.87 -9.85
CA GLN A 183 6.46 0.80 -11.31
C GLN A 183 7.92 0.79 -11.79
N VAL A 184 8.84 1.37 -11.01
CA VAL A 184 10.28 1.33 -11.30
C VAL A 184 10.86 -0.02 -10.90
N LYS A 185 10.33 -0.64 -9.84
CA LYS A 185 10.74 -1.98 -9.40
C LYS A 185 10.46 -3.04 -10.47
N ASP A 186 9.25 -3.08 -11.01
CA ASP A 186 8.90 -4.08 -12.04
C ASP A 186 9.79 -3.94 -13.29
N LYS A 187 10.10 -2.70 -13.70
CA LYS A 187 11.02 -2.42 -14.82
C LYS A 187 12.47 -2.77 -14.49
N MET A 188 12.88 -2.61 -13.24
CA MET A 188 14.22 -2.99 -12.78
C MET A 188 14.38 -4.51 -12.77
N ASP A 189 13.35 -5.25 -12.38
CA ASP A 189 13.37 -6.71 -12.38
C ASP A 189 13.49 -7.23 -13.83
N VAL A 190 12.68 -6.70 -14.77
CA VAL A 190 12.79 -7.00 -16.20
C VAL A 190 14.17 -6.63 -16.77
N PHE A 191 14.69 -5.45 -16.43
CA PHE A 191 16.04 -5.04 -16.87
C PHE A 191 17.14 -5.94 -16.31
N THR A 192 17.02 -6.40 -15.06
CA THR A 192 17.97 -7.32 -14.43
C THR A 192 17.96 -8.66 -15.15
N MET A 193 16.77 -9.24 -15.40
CA MET A 193 16.63 -10.51 -16.13
C MET A 193 17.22 -10.44 -17.56
N LEU A 194 17.02 -9.31 -18.24
CA LEU A 194 17.62 -9.06 -19.55
C LEU A 194 19.16 -9.06 -19.46
N VAL A 195 19.72 -8.29 -18.51
CA VAL A 195 21.18 -8.15 -18.36
C VAL A 195 21.86 -9.46 -17.92
N ASP A 196 21.21 -10.22 -17.05
CA ASP A 196 21.72 -11.50 -16.56
C ASP A 196 21.57 -12.64 -17.59
N GLY A 197 20.91 -12.37 -18.73
CA GLY A 197 20.66 -13.35 -19.79
C GLY A 197 19.58 -14.38 -19.44
N GLU A 198 18.81 -14.14 -18.37
CA GLU A 198 17.66 -14.98 -17.99
C GLU A 198 16.46 -14.79 -18.92
N LEU A 199 16.44 -13.68 -19.66
CA LEU A 199 15.38 -13.33 -20.59
C LEU A 199 15.95 -12.68 -21.84
N SER A 200 15.53 -13.13 -23.02
CA SER A 200 15.89 -12.51 -24.31
C SER A 200 14.89 -11.40 -24.72
N PRO A 201 15.30 -10.37 -25.47
CA PRO A 201 14.40 -9.32 -25.94
C PRO A 201 13.11 -9.85 -26.60
N GLY A 202 11.96 -9.51 -26.02
CA GLY A 202 10.64 -9.94 -26.49
C GLY A 202 10.17 -11.33 -26.03
N GLU A 203 10.99 -12.10 -25.33
CA GLU A 203 10.60 -13.40 -24.78
C GLU A 203 9.45 -13.24 -23.75
N LYS A 204 8.47 -14.14 -23.78
CA LYS A 204 7.43 -14.23 -22.76
C LYS A 204 8.05 -14.74 -21.48
N THR A 205 7.97 -13.94 -20.43
CA THR A 205 8.27 -14.37 -19.06
C THR A 205 7.43 -15.62 -18.80
N ARG A 206 8.08 -16.78 -18.69
CA ARG A 206 7.38 -18.01 -18.29
C ARG A 206 6.87 -17.76 -16.89
N ASP A 207 5.55 -17.84 -16.71
CA ASP A 207 4.97 -17.97 -15.38
C ASP A 207 5.50 -19.28 -14.77
N TYR A 208 6.64 -19.21 -14.09
CA TYR A 208 7.19 -20.29 -13.27
C TYR A 208 6.30 -20.42 -12.01
N HIS A 209 5.07 -20.86 -12.23
CA HIS A 209 4.20 -21.48 -11.24
C HIS A 209 3.99 -22.93 -11.69
N GLY A 210 5.09 -23.68 -11.78
CA GLY A 210 5.11 -25.09 -12.14
C GLY A 210 6.27 -25.78 -11.44
N GLY A 211 5.93 -26.80 -10.65
CA GLY A 211 6.82 -27.42 -9.67
C GLY A 211 8.12 -27.97 -10.25
N GLY A 212 9.19 -27.75 -9.50
CA GLY A 212 10.51 -28.32 -9.73
C GLY A 212 11.41 -27.81 -8.62
N ARG A 213 12.04 -28.72 -7.90
CA ARG A 213 13.06 -28.43 -6.87
C ARG A 213 14.09 -27.45 -7.42
N SER A 214 13.91 -26.15 -7.20
CA SER A 214 14.93 -25.16 -7.43
C SER A 214 15.69 -24.97 -6.13
N SER A 215 17.01 -25.15 -6.23
CA SER A 215 17.97 -24.58 -5.30
C SER A 215 17.50 -23.20 -4.87
N GLU A 216 17.50 -22.95 -3.55
CA GLU A 216 17.21 -21.65 -2.98
C GLU A 216 17.81 -20.54 -3.87
N PRO A 217 17.01 -19.54 -4.30
CA PRO A 217 17.59 -18.38 -4.93
C PRO A 217 18.55 -17.82 -3.90
N LYS A 218 19.87 -17.89 -4.20
CA LYS A 218 20.89 -17.22 -3.41
C LYS A 218 20.41 -15.79 -3.28
N ARG A 219 19.93 -15.43 -2.09
CA ARG A 219 19.59 -14.06 -1.74
C ARG A 219 20.80 -13.25 -2.19
N LEU A 220 20.61 -12.36 -3.16
CA LEU A 220 21.61 -11.37 -3.53
C LEU A 220 21.93 -10.60 -2.26
N THR A 221 22.97 -11.06 -1.58
CA THR A 221 23.54 -10.46 -0.39
C THR A 221 23.85 -9.03 -0.76
N LYS A 222 23.30 -8.11 0.03
CA LYS A 222 23.54 -6.69 -0.09
C LYS A 222 25.05 -6.49 0.02
N HIS A 223 25.73 -6.30 -1.12
CA HIS A 223 27.17 -6.16 -1.12
C HIS A 223 27.47 -4.71 -0.75
N ASP A 224 27.64 -4.51 0.56
CA ASP A 224 28.13 -3.26 1.11
C ASP A 224 29.57 -3.53 1.58
N PRO A 225 30.59 -3.05 0.85
CA PRO A 225 31.99 -3.22 1.22
C PRO A 225 32.30 -2.70 2.63
N TRP A 226 31.52 -1.73 3.12
CA TRP A 226 31.63 -1.25 4.49
C TRP A 226 31.05 -2.26 5.49
N HIS A 227 29.89 -2.85 5.20
CA HIS A 227 29.24 -3.87 6.03
C HIS A 227 30.10 -5.13 6.19
N ASP A 228 30.71 -5.62 5.11
CA ASP A 228 31.58 -6.80 5.15
C ASP A 228 32.85 -6.53 5.98
N LYS A 229 33.42 -5.33 5.84
CA LYS A 229 34.59 -4.89 6.64
C LYS A 229 34.22 -4.69 8.12
N HIS A 230 32.99 -4.25 8.41
CA HIS A 230 32.47 -4.07 9.76
C HIS A 230 32.14 -5.40 10.45
N LEU A 231 31.46 -6.33 9.76
CA LEU A 231 31.19 -7.69 10.25
C LEU A 231 32.48 -8.47 10.50
N SER A 232 33.48 -8.32 9.63
CA SER A 232 34.82 -8.91 9.84
C SER A 232 35.53 -8.36 11.08
N ARG A 233 35.26 -7.09 11.45
CA ARG A 233 35.75 -6.47 12.69
C ARG A 233 34.99 -6.99 13.92
N LEU A 234 33.67 -7.12 13.81
CA LEU A 234 32.80 -7.61 14.89
C LEU A 234 33.04 -9.09 15.21
N ALA A 235 33.22 -9.93 14.19
CA ALA A 235 33.53 -11.36 14.36
C ALA A 235 34.90 -11.60 15.02
N LYS A 236 35.84 -10.65 14.90
CA LYS A 236 37.14 -10.67 15.56
C LYS A 236 37.12 -10.03 16.95
N SER A 237 36.01 -9.42 17.35
CA SER A 237 35.87 -8.79 18.66
C SER A 237 35.28 -9.80 19.64
N PRO A 238 35.94 -10.11 20.77
CA PRO A 238 35.38 -11.04 21.75
C PRO A 238 34.04 -10.50 22.28
N PRO A 239 33.03 -11.37 22.51
CA PRO A 239 31.73 -10.93 22.99
C PRO A 239 31.87 -10.22 24.34
N PRO A 240 31.21 -9.06 24.54
CA PRO A 240 31.41 -8.28 25.75
C PRO A 240 30.85 -9.04 26.97
N PRO A 241 31.56 -9.07 28.10
CA PRO A 241 31.08 -9.69 29.32
C PRO A 241 29.85 -8.93 29.82
N ARG A 242 28.75 -9.66 30.04
CA ARG A 242 27.51 -9.11 30.61
C ARG A 242 27.78 -8.63 32.04
N ARG A 243 27.75 -7.31 32.26
CA ARG A 243 27.77 -6.71 33.61
C ARG A 243 26.36 -6.35 34.08
N LEU A 244 26.06 -6.77 35.32
CA LEU A 244 24.91 -6.32 36.10
C LEU A 244 25.00 -4.81 36.36
N MET A 245 23.87 -4.14 36.18
CA MET A 245 23.72 -2.69 36.26
C MET A 245 23.85 -2.21 37.71
N ARG A 246 24.86 -1.37 37.99
CA ARG A 246 24.96 -0.52 39.17
C ARG A 246 25.32 0.90 38.73
N GLU A 247 24.87 1.85 39.53
CA GLU A 247 24.76 3.30 39.30
C GLU A 247 25.98 3.96 38.61
N ALA A 248 25.66 5.00 37.83
CA ALA A 248 26.59 5.77 37.02
C ALA A 248 27.69 6.44 37.86
N PRO A 249 28.87 6.60 37.25
CA PRO A 249 29.37 7.97 37.12
C PRO A 249 29.85 8.31 35.70
N ASP A 250 30.08 9.60 35.58
CA ASP A 250 30.22 10.48 34.44
C ASP A 250 31.26 10.18 33.35
N MET A 251 30.88 10.67 32.16
CA MET A 251 31.67 11.39 31.15
C MET A 251 32.65 10.65 30.22
N SER A 252 32.30 10.78 28.93
CA SER A 252 33.12 11.30 27.82
C SER A 252 33.32 10.38 26.61
N ASN A 253 33.14 11.02 25.46
CA ASN A 253 33.48 10.63 24.08
C ASN A 253 32.46 9.76 23.32
N THR A 254 31.35 10.39 22.94
CA THR A 254 30.49 9.95 21.84
C THR A 254 30.88 10.65 20.55
N THR A 255 31.54 9.91 19.66
CA THR A 255 31.58 10.20 18.23
C THR A 255 30.17 10.17 17.64
N LEU A 256 29.92 11.08 16.69
CA LEU A 256 28.67 11.34 15.97
C LEU A 256 28.17 10.11 15.19
N ASP A 257 27.62 9.11 15.87
CA ASP A 257 26.71 8.16 15.27
C ASP A 257 25.30 8.75 15.27
N ALA A 258 24.63 8.65 14.12
CA ALA A 258 23.29 9.14 13.91
C ALA A 258 22.33 8.52 14.93
N ASP A 259 21.87 9.35 15.86
CA ASP A 259 20.97 8.94 16.94
C ASP A 259 19.71 8.27 16.36
N PRO A 260 19.52 6.94 16.56
CA PRO A 260 18.35 6.23 16.07
C PRO A 260 17.05 6.80 16.66
N GLU A 261 17.12 7.48 17.81
CA GLU A 261 15.97 8.18 18.39
C GLU A 261 15.59 9.42 17.60
N ALA A 262 16.55 10.20 17.11
CA ALA A 262 16.30 11.35 16.26
C ALA A 262 15.60 10.95 14.95
N HIS A 263 16.04 9.83 14.36
CA HIS A 263 15.50 9.31 13.11
C HIS A 263 14.07 8.75 13.28
N ALA A 264 13.77 8.10 14.41
CA ALA A 264 12.43 7.64 14.78
C ALA A 264 11.44 8.80 15.03
N MET A 265 11.95 9.99 15.41
CA MET A 265 11.16 11.20 15.64
C MET A 265 10.94 12.03 14.36
N GLY A 266 11.47 11.57 13.24
CA GLY A 266 11.37 12.27 11.96
C GLY A 266 12.28 13.49 11.87
N VAL A 267 13.44 13.46 12.54
CA VAL A 267 14.49 14.49 12.53
C VAL A 267 15.81 13.84 12.09
N ARG A 268 16.58 14.52 11.26
CA ARG A 268 17.90 14.13 10.77
C ARG A 268 18.89 15.24 11.05
N SER A 269 20.10 14.89 11.46
CA SER A 269 21.21 15.83 11.50
C SER A 269 21.62 16.16 10.06
N ALA A 270 21.61 17.44 9.70
CA ALA A 270 22.12 17.93 8.43
C ALA A 270 23.32 18.85 8.70
N PRO A 271 24.45 18.67 8.00
CA PRO A 271 25.55 19.62 8.06
C PRO A 271 25.10 20.97 7.52
N ASP A 272 25.44 22.06 8.22
CA ASP A 272 25.02 23.41 7.84
C ASP A 272 25.71 23.82 6.53
N LYS A 273 24.93 24.06 5.46
CA LYS A 273 25.46 24.26 4.10
C LYS A 273 25.93 25.70 3.80
N LYS A 274 25.93 26.62 4.78
CA LYS A 274 26.08 28.06 4.52
C LYS A 274 27.28 28.79 5.14
N ARG A 275 28.25 28.10 5.74
CA ARG A 275 29.52 28.75 6.14
C ARG A 275 30.69 27.94 5.60
N LYS A 276 31.44 28.52 4.66
CA LYS A 276 32.63 27.89 4.09
C LYS A 276 33.94 28.32 4.73
N ASP A 277 33.96 29.40 5.53
CA ASP A 277 35.23 29.95 6.03
C ASP A 277 35.10 30.33 7.51
N LEU A 278 35.48 29.41 8.41
CA LEU A 278 35.97 29.64 9.79
C LEU A 278 36.23 28.28 10.45
N GLU A 279 37.48 28.02 10.84
CA GLU A 279 37.99 26.75 11.43
C GLU A 279 37.43 26.41 12.82
N GLU A 280 36.56 27.25 13.41
CA GLU A 280 35.89 27.00 14.70
C GLU A 280 34.44 26.49 14.57
N ALA A 281 34.00 26.06 13.38
CA ALA A 281 32.60 25.65 13.16
C ALA A 281 32.28 24.17 13.45
N THR A 282 33.09 23.45 14.23
CA THR A 282 32.97 21.99 14.43
C THR A 282 31.81 21.53 15.32
N GLU A 283 30.97 22.41 15.88
CA GLU A 283 29.90 21.99 16.81
C GLU A 283 28.48 22.39 16.41
N HIS A 284 28.25 22.97 15.23
CA HIS A 284 26.89 23.35 14.82
C HIS A 284 26.21 22.28 13.98
N ILE A 285 25.61 21.31 14.67
CA ILE A 285 24.69 20.32 14.09
C ILE A 285 23.34 21.00 13.83
N THR A 286 22.95 21.14 12.56
CA THR A 286 21.60 21.59 12.19
C THR A 286 20.64 20.41 12.08
N LEU A 287 19.70 20.30 13.00
CA LEU A 287 18.64 19.31 12.92
C LEU A 287 17.57 19.73 11.89
N GLN A 288 17.27 18.86 10.93
CA GLN A 288 16.24 19.03 9.89
C GLN A 288 15.23 17.89 9.94
N ARG A 289 13.96 18.13 9.65
CA ARG A 289 12.95 17.05 9.67
C ARG A 289 13.04 16.15 8.43
N THR A 290 12.66 14.88 8.58
CA THR A 290 12.51 13.90 7.48
C THR A 290 11.14 13.99 6.81
N THR A 291 10.12 14.53 7.48
CA THR A 291 8.79 14.80 6.92
C THR A 291 8.42 16.29 6.98
N PRO A 292 7.67 16.82 5.99
CA PRO A 292 7.23 18.21 6.01
C PRO A 292 6.33 18.48 7.21
N SER A 293 6.79 19.32 8.14
CA SER A 293 6.02 19.67 9.33
C SER A 293 5.15 20.89 9.11
N SER A 294 4.03 20.93 9.84
CA SER A 294 3.14 22.09 9.93
C SER A 294 3.61 23.13 10.95
N LEU A 295 4.69 22.83 11.68
CA LEU A 295 5.33 23.67 12.71
C LEU A 295 6.23 24.76 12.12
N THR A 296 6.48 25.82 12.87
CA THR A 296 7.38 26.91 12.45
C THR A 296 8.84 26.59 12.81
N PRO A 297 9.83 27.18 12.13
CA PRO A 297 11.25 26.99 12.47
C PRO A 297 11.62 27.34 13.92
N ARG A 298 10.85 28.22 14.57
CA ARG A 298 11.02 28.56 16.00
C ARG A 298 10.62 27.39 16.91
N ASP A 299 9.64 26.62 16.50
CA ASP A 299 9.15 25.46 17.23
C ASP A 299 10.10 24.27 17.11
N ASP A 300 10.73 24.13 15.94
CA ASP A 300 11.80 23.15 15.72
C ASP A 300 13.00 23.42 16.63
N ARG A 301 13.36 24.69 16.81
CA ARG A 301 14.41 25.09 17.75
C ARG A 301 14.01 24.81 19.21
N MET A 302 12.76 25.08 19.59
CA MET A 302 12.27 24.77 20.94
C MET A 302 12.18 23.27 21.21
N LEU A 303 11.80 22.46 20.23
CA LEU A 303 11.75 21.00 20.30
C LEU A 303 13.15 20.42 20.50
N THR A 304 14.11 20.88 19.69
CA THR A 304 15.53 20.51 19.81
C THR A 304 16.11 20.90 21.17
N ARG A 305 15.77 22.10 21.66
CA ARG A 305 16.26 22.62 22.95
C ARG A 305 15.65 21.89 24.14
N ARG A 306 14.39 21.46 24.06
CA ARG A 306 13.76 20.64 25.11
C ARG A 306 14.27 19.20 25.11
N PHE A 307 14.57 18.66 23.93
CA PHE A 307 15.18 17.33 23.77
C PHE A 307 16.59 17.26 24.38
N THR A 308 17.43 18.24 24.05
CA THR A 308 18.80 18.33 24.60
C THR A 308 18.86 18.59 26.11
N LEU A 309 17.76 19.06 26.73
CA LEU A 309 17.66 19.34 28.17
C LEU A 309 16.87 18.28 28.95
N ALA A 310 16.33 17.25 28.31
CA ALA A 310 15.50 16.24 28.96
C ALA A 310 16.36 15.09 29.52
N ALA A 311 16.24 14.82 30.82
CA ALA A 311 16.86 13.64 31.45
C ALA A 311 16.12 12.34 31.07
N PRO A 312 16.81 11.18 31.02
CA PRO A 312 16.23 9.88 30.65
C PRO A 312 15.07 9.40 31.54
N THR A 313 14.79 10.09 32.66
CA THR A 313 13.67 9.81 33.58
C THR A 313 12.42 10.64 33.30
N THR A 314 12.47 11.60 32.37
CA THR A 314 11.29 12.38 31.99
C THR A 314 10.54 11.68 30.86
N THR A 315 9.28 11.30 31.12
CA THR A 315 8.39 10.75 30.09
C THR A 315 8.39 11.67 28.88
N LEU A 316 8.95 11.20 27.75
CA LEU A 316 8.99 11.96 26.51
C LEU A 316 7.58 12.43 26.15
N ILE A 317 7.39 13.76 26.11
CA ILE A 317 6.20 14.39 25.54
C ILE A 317 6.06 13.87 24.10
N ALA A 318 4.92 13.29 23.74
CA ALA A 318 4.74 12.71 22.41
C ALA A 318 5.00 13.77 21.34
N ASN A 319 5.62 13.41 20.21
CA ASN A 319 5.91 14.35 19.11
C ASN A 319 4.69 15.16 18.63
N THR A 320 3.49 14.63 18.86
CA THR A 320 2.21 15.26 18.55
C THR A 320 1.82 16.37 19.52
N ASP A 321 2.36 16.43 20.74
CA ASP A 321 2.02 17.45 21.75
C ASP A 321 2.75 18.77 21.53
N ILE A 322 3.84 18.78 20.77
CA ILE A 322 4.68 19.96 20.55
C ILE A 322 4.00 20.98 19.59
N SER A 323 2.98 20.53 18.86
CA SER A 323 2.17 21.35 17.96
C SER A 323 0.79 21.71 18.52
N ARG A 324 0.43 21.21 19.70
CA ARG A 324 -0.89 21.41 20.29
C ARG A 324 -0.92 22.67 21.16
N LEU A 325 -2.07 23.31 21.14
CA LEU A 325 -2.39 24.45 21.98
C LEU A 325 -3.00 23.95 23.28
N THR A 326 -2.80 24.70 24.36
CA THR A 326 -3.52 24.45 25.61
C THR A 326 -4.98 24.88 25.48
N PRO A 327 -5.90 24.32 26.26
CA PRO A 327 -7.31 24.74 26.24
C PRO A 327 -7.48 26.26 26.40
N GLU A 328 -6.69 26.91 27.25
CA GLU A 328 -6.74 28.36 27.46
C GLU A 328 -6.37 29.12 26.19
N HIS A 329 -5.35 28.66 25.46
CA HIS A 329 -4.99 29.26 24.17
C HIS A 329 -6.10 29.07 23.12
N VAL A 330 -6.76 27.92 23.10
CA VAL A 330 -7.88 27.67 22.19
C VAL A 330 -9.05 28.61 22.51
N HIS A 331 -9.45 28.72 23.77
CA HIS A 331 -10.50 29.66 24.19
C HIS A 331 -10.14 31.11 23.88
N ALA A 332 -8.88 31.51 24.11
CA ALA A 332 -8.41 32.85 23.79
C ALA A 332 -8.45 33.12 22.27
N VAL A 333 -8.15 32.13 21.43
CA VAL A 333 -8.26 32.26 19.97
C VAL A 333 -9.71 32.44 19.55
N LEU A 334 -10.64 31.64 20.08
CA LEU A 334 -12.05 31.68 19.70
C LEU A 334 -12.78 32.94 20.19
N ARG A 335 -12.28 33.59 21.25
CA ARG A 335 -12.80 34.88 21.73
C ARG A 335 -12.32 36.09 20.94
N LEU A 336 -11.40 35.93 19.99
CA LEU A 336 -10.94 37.04 19.16
C LEU A 336 -12.08 37.54 18.26
N PRO A 337 -12.16 38.86 18.00
CA PRO A 337 -13.09 39.42 17.03
C PRO A 337 -12.63 39.07 15.61
N LEU A 338 -12.88 37.83 15.19
CA LEU A 338 -12.60 37.32 13.86
C LEU A 338 -13.79 37.62 12.93
N GLU A 339 -13.49 37.94 11.68
CA GLU A 339 -14.50 37.95 10.61
C GLU A 339 -15.22 36.59 10.55
N ALA A 340 -16.53 36.57 10.29
CA ALA A 340 -17.37 35.38 10.37
C ALA A 340 -16.80 34.18 9.59
N LEU A 341 -16.32 34.39 8.36
CA LEU A 341 -15.72 33.34 7.55
C LEU A 341 -14.39 32.81 8.12
N THR A 342 -13.58 33.71 8.72
CA THR A 342 -12.32 33.35 9.38
C THR A 342 -12.58 32.61 10.70
N HIS A 343 -13.63 32.98 11.42
CA HIS A 343 -14.11 32.27 12.61
C HIS A 343 -14.58 30.85 12.25
N THR A 344 -15.46 30.72 11.24
CA THR A 344 -15.92 29.41 10.73
C THR A 344 -14.74 28.54 10.30
N PHE A 345 -13.74 29.12 9.61
CA PHE A 345 -12.52 28.41 9.26
C PHE A 345 -11.75 27.90 10.49
N ALA A 346 -11.54 28.76 11.51
CA ALA A 346 -10.83 28.37 12.73
C ALA A 346 -11.57 27.28 13.52
N ALA A 347 -12.89 27.41 13.66
CA ALA A 347 -13.72 26.44 14.34
C ALA A 347 -13.73 25.09 13.63
N LEU A 348 -13.87 25.07 12.29
CA LEU A 348 -13.79 23.83 11.51
C LEU A 348 -12.42 23.15 11.63
N LEU A 349 -11.31 23.91 11.68
CA LEU A 349 -9.99 23.31 11.91
C LEU A 349 -9.91 22.61 13.27
N LEU A 350 -10.46 23.22 14.33
CA LEU A 350 -10.49 22.64 15.67
C LEU A 350 -11.45 21.45 15.78
N SER A 351 -12.63 21.52 15.14
CA SER A 351 -13.66 20.50 15.30
C SER A 351 -13.46 19.30 14.38
N THR A 352 -12.86 19.48 13.21
CA THR A 352 -12.62 18.39 12.24
C THR A 352 -11.17 17.90 12.29
N GLY A 353 -10.21 18.80 12.51
CA GLY A 353 -8.79 18.49 12.37
C GLY A 353 -8.30 18.38 10.92
N ILE A 354 -9.12 18.72 9.92
CA ILE A 354 -8.70 18.74 8.52
C ILE A 354 -7.46 19.66 8.37
N PRO A 355 -6.42 19.25 7.63
CA PRO A 355 -5.26 20.09 7.41
C PRO A 355 -5.66 21.44 6.79
N ALA A 356 -5.14 22.54 7.32
CA ALA A 356 -5.53 23.89 6.89
C ALA A 356 -5.39 24.10 5.37
N ARG A 357 -4.34 23.55 4.74
CA ARG A 357 -4.15 23.61 3.28
C ARG A 357 -5.26 22.90 2.50
N ARG A 358 -5.76 21.77 3.02
CA ARG A 358 -6.83 21.00 2.40
C ARG A 358 -8.17 21.70 2.57
N LEU A 359 -8.47 22.22 3.76
CA LEU A 359 -9.70 22.98 3.99
C LEU A 359 -9.76 24.27 3.15
N MET A 360 -8.62 24.92 2.89
CA MET A 360 -8.55 26.06 1.95
C MET A 360 -8.93 25.71 0.50
N GLN A 361 -8.95 24.43 0.13
CA GLN A 361 -9.35 23.97 -1.19
C GLN A 361 -10.86 23.70 -1.28
N LEU A 362 -11.64 23.98 -0.22
CA LEU A 362 -13.09 23.84 -0.20
C LEU A 362 -13.74 24.50 -1.43
N VAL A 363 -14.59 23.76 -2.13
CA VAL A 363 -15.38 24.22 -3.28
C VAL A 363 -16.86 24.12 -2.96
N VAL A 364 -17.68 25.04 -3.49
CA VAL A 364 -19.13 24.94 -3.40
C VAL A 364 -19.65 24.04 -4.51
N SER A 365 -20.53 23.10 -4.20
CA SER A 365 -21.05 22.12 -5.17
C SER A 365 -22.55 21.95 -5.03
N GLU A 366 -23.26 22.00 -6.16
CA GLU A 366 -24.73 22.00 -6.19
C GLU A 366 -25.35 20.64 -5.90
N HIS A 367 -24.64 19.54 -6.22
CA HIS A 367 -25.19 18.18 -6.13
C HIS A 367 -24.30 17.24 -5.34
N LEU A 368 -24.75 16.88 -4.12
CA LEU A 368 -24.04 15.96 -3.24
C LEU A 368 -23.75 14.59 -3.90
N GLN A 369 -24.72 14.05 -4.65
CA GLN A 369 -24.60 12.74 -5.30
C GLN A 369 -23.50 12.71 -6.38
N ALA A 370 -23.35 13.81 -7.11
CA ALA A 370 -22.29 13.94 -8.12
C ALA A 370 -20.90 13.94 -7.46
N VAL A 371 -20.77 14.64 -6.33
CA VAL A 371 -19.51 14.70 -5.56
C VAL A 371 -19.11 13.32 -5.03
N ILE A 372 -20.02 12.61 -4.34
CA ILE A 372 -19.67 11.32 -3.73
C ILE A 372 -19.46 10.19 -4.74
N SER A 373 -19.92 10.39 -5.99
CA SER A 373 -19.68 9.49 -7.10
C SER A 373 -18.31 9.69 -7.74
N ASP A 374 -17.68 10.86 -7.57
CA ASP A 374 -16.35 11.14 -8.08
C ASP A 374 -15.28 10.38 -7.27
N ARG A 375 -14.46 9.61 -7.99
CA ARG A 375 -13.40 8.76 -7.41
C ARG A 375 -12.01 9.39 -7.47
N ARG A 376 -11.88 10.59 -8.03
CA ARG A 376 -10.59 11.27 -8.19
C ARG A 376 -10.52 12.57 -7.43
N ASP A 377 -11.65 13.18 -7.08
CA ASP A 377 -11.62 14.38 -6.27
C ASP A 377 -11.23 14.07 -4.82
N GLU A 378 -10.26 14.83 -4.33
CA GLU A 378 -9.75 14.79 -2.96
C GLU A 378 -10.11 16.06 -2.18
N ARG A 379 -10.65 17.06 -2.86
CA ARG A 379 -10.99 18.37 -2.30
C ARG A 379 -12.21 18.24 -1.37
N PRO A 380 -12.31 19.10 -0.35
CA PRO A 380 -13.55 19.25 0.39
C PRO A 380 -14.61 19.98 -0.44
N HIS A 381 -15.88 19.63 -0.24
CA HIS A 381 -17.02 20.26 -0.88
C HIS A 381 -18.04 20.74 0.14
N TRP A 382 -18.56 21.95 -0.07
CA TRP A 382 -19.74 22.46 0.62
C TRP A 382 -20.93 22.33 -0.31
N CYS A 383 -21.97 21.61 0.13
CA CYS A 383 -23.23 21.48 -0.58
C CYS A 383 -24.31 22.32 0.13
N PRO A 384 -24.67 23.51 -0.38
CA PRO A 384 -25.62 24.43 0.26
C PRO A 384 -26.99 23.80 0.56
N ASP A 385 -27.47 22.98 -0.37
CA ASP A 385 -28.63 22.12 -0.21
C ASP A 385 -28.13 20.67 -0.37
N PRO A 386 -28.01 19.88 0.71
CA PRO A 386 -28.75 19.96 1.99
C PRO A 386 -28.01 20.61 3.19
N GLY A 387 -26.96 21.41 2.97
CA GLY A 387 -26.20 22.05 4.05
C GLY A 387 -25.11 21.15 4.64
N VAL A 388 -24.39 20.44 3.76
CA VAL A 388 -23.45 19.38 4.13
C VAL A 388 -22.03 19.71 3.65
N LEU A 389 -21.08 19.57 4.57
CA LEU A 389 -19.65 19.49 4.28
C LEU A 389 -19.30 18.03 3.99
N CYS A 390 -18.80 17.75 2.79
CA CYS A 390 -18.33 16.42 2.42
C CYS A 390 -16.88 16.43 1.94
N TYR A 391 -16.14 15.40 2.29
CA TYR A 391 -14.76 15.22 1.88
C TYR A 391 -14.36 13.74 1.95
N ARG A 392 -13.40 13.36 1.12
CA ARG A 392 -12.97 11.98 1.00
C ARG A 392 -11.93 11.59 2.06
N LEU A 393 -11.95 10.34 2.52
CA LEU A 393 -10.86 9.72 3.26
C LEU A 393 -9.70 9.40 2.30
N LEU A 394 -8.53 9.99 2.55
CA LEU A 394 -7.38 9.87 1.65
C LEU A 394 -6.62 8.54 1.79
N ASP A 395 -6.75 7.90 2.94
CA ASP A 395 -6.17 6.61 3.28
C ASP A 395 -7.11 5.85 4.22
N GLY A 396 -6.77 4.60 4.56
CA GLY A 396 -7.59 3.73 5.40
C GLY A 396 -8.52 2.83 4.58
N PRO A 397 -9.80 3.18 4.36
CA PRO A 397 -10.77 2.28 3.73
C PRO A 397 -10.35 1.83 2.32
N SER A 398 -10.44 0.52 2.08
CA SER A 398 -10.28 -0.06 0.75
C SER A 398 -11.45 0.38 -0.13
N VAL A 399 -11.17 1.20 -1.15
CA VAL A 399 -12.18 1.66 -2.10
C VAL A 399 -12.69 0.46 -2.90
N ARG A 400 -13.92 0.03 -2.64
CA ARG A 400 -14.60 -0.99 -3.46
C ARG A 400 -15.42 -0.29 -4.53
N HIS A 401 -15.31 -0.75 -5.79
CA HIS A 401 -16.01 -0.14 -6.93
C HIS A 401 -17.53 -0.07 -6.76
N SER A 402 -18.12 -0.95 -5.96
CA SER A 402 -19.56 -1.04 -5.73
C SER A 402 -20.13 -0.01 -4.75
N ASN A 403 -19.31 0.63 -3.91
CA ASN A 403 -19.81 1.58 -2.91
C ASN A 403 -18.81 2.73 -2.63
N PRO A 404 -18.69 3.71 -3.56
CA PRO A 404 -17.75 4.82 -3.40
C PRO A 404 -18.09 5.70 -2.19
N ALA A 405 -19.37 5.80 -1.82
CA ALA A 405 -19.85 6.58 -0.69
C ALA A 405 -19.20 6.18 0.65
N SER A 406 -18.79 4.91 0.81
CA SER A 406 -18.09 4.42 2.01
C SER A 406 -16.77 5.17 2.31
N SER A 407 -16.16 5.79 1.30
CA SER A 407 -14.92 6.58 1.43
C SER A 407 -15.15 8.07 1.69
N TRP A 408 -16.41 8.53 1.75
CA TRP A 408 -16.76 9.93 1.94
C TRP A 408 -17.28 10.20 3.35
N VAL A 409 -16.66 11.16 4.03
CA VAL A 409 -17.20 11.79 5.23
C VAL A 409 -18.23 12.82 4.80
N GLN A 410 -19.37 12.84 5.48
CA GLN A 410 -20.46 13.78 5.23
C GLN A 410 -20.94 14.31 6.57
N LEU A 411 -20.91 15.62 6.73
CA LEU A 411 -21.20 16.31 7.98
C LEU A 411 -22.16 17.45 7.72
N ARG A 412 -23.31 17.43 8.39
CA ARG A 412 -24.18 18.60 8.48
C ARG A 412 -23.49 19.63 9.36
N LEU A 413 -23.35 20.85 8.85
CA LEU A 413 -22.79 21.95 9.62
C LEU A 413 -23.90 22.71 10.36
N PRO A 414 -23.59 23.31 11.52
CA PRO A 414 -24.52 24.19 12.21
C PRO A 414 -25.03 25.31 11.32
N ALA A 415 -26.26 25.77 11.56
CA ALA A 415 -26.88 26.85 10.78
C ALA A 415 -25.98 28.09 10.67
N ALA A 416 -25.32 28.48 11.76
CA ALA A 416 -24.40 29.62 11.78
C ALA A 416 -23.25 29.48 10.77
N PHE A 417 -22.70 28.28 10.59
CA PHE A 417 -21.65 28.03 9.60
C PHE A 417 -22.22 27.95 8.18
N ALA A 418 -23.37 27.29 8.04
CA ALA A 418 -24.06 27.15 6.76
C ALA A 418 -24.44 28.52 6.17
N THR A 419 -24.99 29.43 6.98
CA THR A 419 -25.34 30.79 6.57
C THR A 419 -24.12 31.54 6.04
N VAL A 420 -23.01 31.55 6.78
CA VAL A 420 -21.76 32.23 6.36
C VAL A 420 -21.21 31.66 5.05
N LEU A 421 -21.25 30.34 4.86
CA LEU A 421 -20.79 29.70 3.63
C LEU A 421 -21.73 29.95 2.46
N ASN A 422 -23.04 30.01 2.70
CA ASN A 422 -24.05 30.30 1.69
C ASN A 422 -23.98 31.77 1.23
N GLU A 423 -23.84 32.72 2.16
CA GLU A 423 -23.64 34.14 1.83
C GLU A 423 -22.37 34.35 0.98
N HIS A 424 -21.29 33.64 1.29
CA HIS A 424 -20.09 33.66 0.44
C HIS A 424 -20.34 33.03 -0.93
N ALA A 425 -21.05 31.90 -0.99
CA ALA A 425 -21.36 31.23 -2.26
C ALA A 425 -22.20 32.12 -3.18
N THR A 426 -23.17 32.86 -2.62
CA THR A 426 -24.01 33.80 -3.37
C THR A 426 -23.24 35.04 -3.83
N SER A 427 -22.41 35.62 -2.95
CA SER A 427 -21.67 36.85 -3.26
C SER A 427 -20.47 36.63 -4.19
N GLN A 428 -19.82 35.45 -4.13
CA GLN A 428 -18.61 35.13 -4.89
C GLN A 428 -18.62 33.67 -5.41
N PRO A 429 -19.51 33.32 -6.37
CA PRO A 429 -19.76 31.94 -6.77
C PRO A 429 -18.54 31.23 -7.38
N ALA A 430 -17.64 31.96 -8.04
CA ALA A 430 -16.43 31.40 -8.64
C ALA A 430 -15.25 31.26 -7.64
N GLN A 431 -15.35 31.83 -6.44
CA GLN A 431 -14.27 31.82 -5.46
C GLN A 431 -14.44 30.73 -4.41
N ARG A 432 -13.30 30.15 -4.01
CA ARG A 432 -13.26 29.19 -2.89
C ARG A 432 -13.48 29.93 -1.57
N PRO A 433 -14.42 29.51 -0.71
CA PRO A 433 -14.75 30.24 0.53
C PRO A 433 -13.53 30.51 1.42
N PHE A 434 -12.64 29.54 1.57
CA PHE A 434 -11.48 29.67 2.45
C PHE A 434 -10.19 30.11 1.74
N SER A 435 -10.29 30.64 0.52
CA SER A 435 -9.13 31.22 -0.16
C SER A 435 -8.51 32.34 0.69
N GLY A 436 -7.21 32.23 0.97
CA GLY A 436 -6.47 33.20 1.80
C GLY A 436 -6.76 33.20 3.31
N ALA A 437 -7.78 32.45 3.80
CA ALA A 437 -8.21 32.47 5.20
C ALA A 437 -7.09 32.14 6.20
N ARG A 438 -6.22 31.18 5.86
CA ARG A 438 -5.03 30.83 6.66
C ARG A 438 -4.09 32.01 6.90
N GLY A 439 -3.85 32.82 5.86
CA GLY A 439 -2.96 33.98 5.94
C GLY A 439 -3.53 35.05 6.86
N ARG A 440 -4.81 35.39 6.66
CA ARG A 440 -5.56 36.34 7.50
C ARG A 440 -5.59 35.90 8.97
N LEU A 441 -5.97 34.65 9.23
CA LEU A 441 -6.00 34.10 10.58
C LEU A 441 -4.62 34.14 11.24
N ASN A 442 -3.58 33.64 10.60
CA ASN A 442 -2.24 33.62 11.18
C ASN A 442 -1.68 35.04 11.44
N GLN A 443 -2.02 36.03 10.61
CA GLN A 443 -1.62 37.41 10.83
C GLN A 443 -2.28 38.01 12.08
N LEU A 444 -3.59 37.76 12.27
CA LEU A 444 -4.33 38.18 13.47
C LEU A 444 -3.79 37.49 14.73
N LEU A 445 -3.60 36.16 14.67
CA LEU A 445 -3.04 35.38 15.76
C LEU A 445 -1.64 35.86 16.14
N ARG A 446 -0.78 36.12 15.14
CA ARG A 446 0.57 36.66 15.39
C ARG A 446 0.54 38.04 16.02
N ARG A 447 -0.40 38.91 15.64
CA ARG A 447 -0.54 40.26 16.23
C ARG A 447 -0.97 40.16 17.70
N HIS A 448 -1.98 39.34 17.99
CA HIS A 448 -2.53 39.22 19.34
C HIS A 448 -1.60 38.47 20.31
N PHE A 449 -1.09 37.31 19.90
CA PHE A 449 -0.32 36.43 20.77
C PHE A 449 1.20 36.71 20.76
N ARG A 450 1.67 37.79 20.10
CA ARG A 450 3.11 38.11 20.01
C ARG A 450 3.80 38.19 21.38
N LYS A 451 3.11 38.75 22.36
CA LYS A 451 3.60 39.00 23.73
C LYS A 451 3.04 38.00 24.76
N HIS A 452 2.20 37.07 24.33
CA HIS A 452 1.63 36.08 25.24
C HIS A 452 2.65 34.97 25.51
N PRO A 453 2.82 34.51 26.76
CA PRO A 453 3.70 33.39 27.06
C PRO A 453 3.15 32.10 26.47
N GLY A 454 4.04 31.23 25.99
CA GLY A 454 3.66 29.92 25.45
C GLY A 454 3.80 29.79 23.93
N ILE A 455 3.07 28.83 23.39
CA ILE A 455 3.17 28.41 21.99
C ILE A 455 2.28 29.32 21.13
N LEU A 456 2.87 30.01 20.12
CA LEU A 456 2.11 30.91 19.25
C LEU A 456 0.99 30.15 18.49
N PRO A 457 -0.29 30.50 18.65
CA PRO A 457 -1.38 29.90 17.89
C PRO A 457 -1.25 30.12 16.38
N THR A 458 -1.55 29.10 15.59
CA THR A 458 -1.63 29.16 14.12
C THR A 458 -2.74 28.23 13.63
N ALA A 459 -3.22 28.44 12.40
CA ALA A 459 -4.21 27.55 11.76
C ALA A 459 -3.79 26.06 11.79
N ASN A 460 -2.51 25.78 11.56
CA ASN A 460 -1.98 24.42 11.60
C ASN A 460 -2.03 23.82 13.01
N ARG A 461 -1.78 24.65 14.04
CA ARG A 461 -1.83 24.23 15.44
C ARG A 461 -3.25 24.01 15.92
N LEU A 462 -4.20 24.83 15.46
CA LEU A 462 -5.63 24.59 15.68
C LEU A 462 -6.04 23.21 15.14
N SER A 463 -5.69 22.93 13.87
CA SER A 463 -5.90 21.60 13.27
C SER A 463 -5.21 20.47 14.04
N ALA A 464 -3.96 20.64 14.51
CA ALA A 464 -3.27 19.63 15.31
C ALA A 464 -3.89 19.42 16.71
N THR A 465 -4.45 20.48 17.29
CA THR A 465 -5.09 20.47 18.62
C THR A 465 -6.45 19.79 18.61
N SER A 466 -7.13 19.75 17.46
CA SER A 466 -8.43 19.10 17.27
C SER A 466 -8.55 17.69 17.85
N TRP A 467 -7.45 16.93 17.90
CA TRP A 467 -7.43 15.59 18.46
C TRP A 467 -7.89 15.58 19.92
N LEU A 468 -7.45 16.56 20.72
CA LEU A 468 -7.74 16.64 22.15
C LEU A 468 -9.23 16.88 22.42
N TYR A 469 -9.93 17.52 21.47
CA TYR A 469 -11.36 17.82 21.58
C TYR A 469 -12.24 16.71 21.00
N ARG A 470 -11.82 16.09 19.89
CA ARG A 470 -12.58 14.97 19.29
C ARG A 470 -12.43 13.68 20.06
N ARG A 471 -11.22 13.34 20.51
CA ARG A 471 -10.94 12.02 21.06
C ARG A 471 -11.79 11.65 22.28
N PRO A 472 -12.09 12.54 23.25
CA PRO A 472 -12.94 12.22 24.39
C PRO A 472 -14.34 11.73 24.01
N HIS A 473 -14.90 12.25 22.92
CA HIS A 473 -16.25 11.91 22.42
C HIS A 473 -16.26 10.72 21.47
N ALA A 474 -15.09 10.27 20.99
CA ALA A 474 -14.99 9.16 20.06
C ALA A 474 -14.88 7.82 20.78
N VAL A 475 -15.56 6.81 20.23
CA VAL A 475 -15.47 5.41 20.73
C VAL A 475 -14.04 4.88 20.63
N ASP A 476 -13.33 5.18 19.54
CA ASP A 476 -11.96 4.75 19.29
C ASP A 476 -11.13 5.80 18.53
N ASP A 477 -9.83 5.54 18.39
CA ASP A 477 -8.92 6.45 17.69
C ASP A 477 -9.25 6.59 16.20
N VAL A 478 -9.79 5.53 15.59
CA VAL A 478 -10.20 5.53 14.19
C VAL A 478 -11.35 6.52 13.98
N ALA A 479 -12.44 6.45 14.76
CA ALA A 479 -13.53 7.43 14.63
C ALA A 479 -13.09 8.87 14.89
N ALA A 480 -12.26 9.10 15.92
CA ALA A 480 -11.70 10.42 16.17
C ALA A 480 -10.95 10.96 14.94
N THR A 481 -10.13 10.11 14.32
CA THR A 481 -9.28 10.49 13.17
C THR A 481 -10.08 10.65 11.88
N THR A 482 -11.17 9.92 11.70
CA THR A 482 -12.05 9.99 10.52
C THR A 482 -12.44 11.43 10.17
N LEU A 483 -12.75 12.26 11.18
CA LEU A 483 -13.08 13.68 10.98
C LEU A 483 -11.95 14.52 10.36
N SER A 484 -10.69 14.09 10.45
CA SER A 484 -9.58 14.83 9.81
C SER A 484 -9.45 14.52 8.32
N GLY A 485 -10.17 13.50 7.84
CA GLY A 485 -10.15 13.06 6.44
C GLY A 485 -8.91 12.25 6.05
N GLN A 486 -8.01 11.95 6.99
CA GLN A 486 -6.78 11.17 6.77
C GLN A 486 -6.31 10.51 8.09
N PHE A 487 -5.92 9.24 8.04
CA PHE A 487 -5.48 8.45 9.18
C PHE A 487 -3.97 8.46 9.38
N GLY A 488 -3.21 8.59 8.29
CA GLY A 488 -1.77 8.45 8.30
C GLY A 488 -1.31 7.02 8.57
N LEU A 489 0.01 6.87 8.74
CA LEU A 489 0.68 5.57 8.75
C LEU A 489 0.17 4.62 9.82
N ALA A 490 -0.11 5.15 11.01
CA ALA A 490 -0.41 4.34 12.18
C ALA A 490 -1.87 3.83 12.20
N LEU A 491 -2.81 4.63 11.70
CA LEU A 491 -4.23 4.33 11.81
C LEU A 491 -4.88 3.89 10.48
N SER A 492 -4.18 4.03 9.36
CA SER A 492 -4.66 3.58 8.04
C SER A 492 -4.98 2.08 8.02
N ALA A 493 -4.10 1.22 8.53
CA ALA A 493 -4.38 -0.22 8.58
C ALA A 493 -5.59 -0.56 9.47
N PRO A 494 -5.68 -0.10 10.74
CA PRO A 494 -6.89 -0.26 11.55
C PRO A 494 -8.16 0.27 10.88
N ALA A 495 -8.11 1.46 10.27
CA ALA A 495 -9.24 2.09 9.61
C ALA A 495 -9.73 1.32 8.37
N ALA A 496 -8.84 0.59 7.67
CA ALA A 496 -9.20 -0.24 6.53
C ALA A 496 -10.22 -1.33 6.87
N TYR A 497 -10.19 -1.83 8.11
CA TYR A 497 -11.00 -2.96 8.55
C TYR A 497 -12.32 -2.58 9.23
N ARG A 498 -12.50 -1.33 9.64
CA ARG A 498 -13.62 -0.90 10.50
C ARG A 498 -14.71 -0.21 9.70
N GLN A 499 -15.95 -0.59 9.96
CA GLN A 499 -17.13 0.20 9.61
C GLN A 499 -17.47 1.17 10.74
N LEU A 500 -17.87 2.38 10.35
CA LEU A 500 -18.24 3.46 11.25
C LEU A 500 -19.66 3.94 10.88
N PRO A 501 -20.60 3.97 11.84
CA PRO A 501 -21.89 4.62 11.63
C PRO A 501 -21.72 6.11 11.32
N ARG A 502 -22.40 6.63 10.30
CA ARG A 502 -22.33 8.07 9.97
C ARG A 502 -22.88 8.94 11.09
N GLY A 503 -23.96 8.49 11.74
CA GLY A 503 -24.55 9.17 12.89
C GLY A 503 -23.55 9.35 14.04
N GLU A 504 -22.68 8.37 14.29
CA GLU A 504 -21.61 8.47 15.28
C GLU A 504 -20.62 9.59 14.94
N ILE A 505 -20.22 9.68 13.67
CA ILE A 505 -19.26 10.70 13.22
C ILE A 505 -19.88 12.11 13.24
N GLN A 506 -21.19 12.22 12.93
CA GLN A 506 -21.93 13.47 13.08
C GLN A 506 -22.05 13.89 14.55
N GLN A 507 -22.40 12.97 15.44
CA GLN A 507 -22.51 13.26 16.87
C GLN A 507 -21.16 13.68 17.45
N LEU A 508 -20.09 12.97 17.11
CA LEU A 508 -18.72 13.35 17.44
C LEU A 508 -18.39 14.79 17.02
N LEU A 509 -18.80 15.22 15.82
CA LEU A 509 -18.62 16.62 15.40
C LEU A 509 -19.42 17.57 16.29
N ASN A 510 -20.68 17.27 16.56
CA ASN A 510 -21.57 18.13 17.33
C ASN A 510 -21.05 18.32 18.77
N ASP A 511 -20.70 17.24 19.45
CA ASP A 511 -20.15 17.27 20.81
C ASP A 511 -18.82 18.06 20.84
N THR A 512 -17.98 17.87 19.82
CA THR A 512 -16.74 18.64 19.67
C THR A 512 -17.01 20.13 19.44
N LEU A 513 -18.04 20.49 18.67
CA LEU A 513 -18.43 21.87 18.41
C LEU A 513 -18.97 22.56 19.67
N GLU A 514 -19.75 21.84 20.47
CA GLU A 514 -20.24 22.31 21.77
C GLU A 514 -19.08 22.60 22.73
N ASP A 515 -18.10 21.69 22.84
CA ASP A 515 -16.91 21.85 23.67
C ASP A 515 -16.06 23.07 23.30
N VAL A 516 -16.00 23.42 22.00
CA VAL A 516 -15.30 24.63 21.55
C VAL A 516 -16.16 25.89 21.66
N GLY A 517 -17.37 25.80 22.21
CA GLY A 517 -18.27 26.93 22.45
C GLY A 517 -19.11 27.35 21.23
N VAL A 518 -19.24 26.49 20.22
CA VAL A 518 -20.14 26.67 19.08
C VAL A 518 -21.43 25.92 19.38
N THR A 519 -22.25 26.50 20.25
CA THR A 519 -23.57 25.97 20.58
C THR A 519 -24.60 26.37 19.52
N GLU A 520 -25.33 25.39 18.98
CA GLU A 520 -26.59 25.69 18.32
C GLU A 520 -27.56 26.25 19.38
N ARG A 521 -28.08 27.47 19.18
CA ARG A 521 -29.29 27.87 19.89
C ARG A 521 -30.35 26.85 19.51
N ALA A 522 -30.76 26.03 20.49
CA ALA A 522 -31.68 24.92 20.32
C ALA A 522 -32.96 25.34 19.60
N ALA A 523 -32.95 25.24 18.28
CA ALA A 523 -34.11 24.81 17.51
C ALA A 523 -34.13 23.27 17.57
N ALA A 524 -34.08 22.72 18.80
CA ALA A 524 -34.31 21.32 19.09
C ALA A 524 -35.82 21.05 18.96
N ALA A 525 -36.37 21.26 17.76
CA ALA A 525 -37.56 20.55 17.35
C ALA A 525 -37.10 19.13 17.02
N ARG A 526 -37.04 18.28 18.06
CA ARG A 526 -37.06 16.80 18.01
C ARG A 526 -36.68 16.25 16.62
N CYS A 527 -35.42 16.40 16.23
CA CYS A 527 -34.89 15.48 15.24
C CYS A 527 -34.68 14.19 15.99
N ASP A 528 -35.67 13.29 15.90
CA ASP A 528 -35.53 11.91 16.34
C ASP A 528 -34.14 11.42 15.92
N ALA A 529 -33.46 10.71 16.83
CA ALA A 529 -32.15 10.12 16.55
C ALA A 529 -32.15 9.17 15.32
N GLY A 530 -33.31 8.92 14.70
CA GLY A 530 -33.48 8.25 13.40
C GLY A 530 -33.56 9.16 12.16
N SER A 531 -33.71 10.49 12.29
CA SER A 531 -33.95 11.43 11.18
C SER A 531 -32.73 12.33 10.83
N ALA A 532 -31.64 12.24 11.59
CA ALA A 532 -30.38 12.93 11.28
C ALA A 532 -29.60 12.32 10.09
N CYS A 533 -30.05 11.16 9.59
CA CYS A 533 -29.52 10.56 8.37
C CYS A 533 -30.21 11.17 7.16
N LEU A 534 -29.43 11.69 6.21
CA LEU A 534 -29.92 11.98 4.86
C LEU A 534 -30.68 10.75 4.34
N PRO A 535 -31.95 10.89 3.91
CA PRO A 535 -32.90 9.78 3.77
C PRO A 535 -32.58 8.74 2.66
N ASN A 536 -31.39 8.77 2.05
CA ASN A 536 -31.06 7.94 0.89
C ASN A 536 -29.60 7.45 0.82
N GLN A 537 -28.85 7.44 1.93
CA GLN A 537 -27.45 7.05 1.89
C GLN A 537 -27.08 6.12 3.04
N GLY A 538 -26.36 5.04 2.73
CA GLY A 538 -26.05 3.95 3.66
C GLY A 538 -25.58 4.45 5.03
N SER A 539 -26.09 3.83 6.09
CA SER A 539 -25.89 4.21 7.49
C SER A 539 -24.43 4.16 7.95
N GLN A 540 -23.54 3.54 7.15
CA GLN A 540 -22.15 3.28 7.51
C GLN A 540 -21.16 3.81 6.47
N MET A 541 -19.94 4.04 6.93
CA MET A 541 -18.77 4.41 6.15
C MET A 541 -17.55 3.61 6.59
N GLY A 542 -16.41 3.75 5.90
CA GLY A 542 -15.22 2.97 6.15
C GLY A 542 -15.20 1.66 5.34
N SER A 543 -14.93 0.54 6.01
CA SER A 543 -14.82 -0.77 5.36
C SER A 543 -16.07 -1.17 4.57
N ALA A 544 -15.99 -1.18 3.23
CA ALA A 544 -17.05 -1.69 2.35
C ALA A 544 -17.10 -3.23 2.25
N VAL A 545 -16.25 -3.92 3.03
CA VAL A 545 -16.07 -5.38 2.97
C VAL A 545 -16.75 -6.09 4.13
N ALA A 546 -16.86 -5.45 5.29
CA ALA A 546 -17.47 -6.06 6.47
C ALA A 546 -18.95 -6.38 6.23
N GLN A 547 -19.36 -7.55 6.70
CA GLN A 547 -20.70 -8.10 6.60
C GLN A 547 -21.34 -8.21 7.99
N PRO A 548 -22.67 -8.07 8.10
CA PRO A 548 -23.38 -8.29 9.36
C PRO A 548 -23.37 -9.78 9.77
N PRO A 549 -23.62 -10.11 11.06
CA PRO A 549 -23.69 -11.50 11.53
C PRO A 549 -24.67 -12.36 10.71
N ASP A 550 -25.84 -11.82 10.38
CA ASP A 550 -26.92 -12.54 9.67
C ASP A 550 -26.48 -13.07 8.31
N ALA A 551 -25.56 -12.38 7.63
CA ALA A 551 -25.00 -12.84 6.37
C ALA A 551 -24.18 -14.14 6.54
N PHE A 552 -23.50 -14.30 7.68
CA PHE A 552 -22.79 -15.54 8.01
C PHE A 552 -23.72 -16.64 8.50
N VAL A 553 -24.81 -16.30 9.18
CA VAL A 553 -25.82 -17.28 9.64
C VAL A 553 -26.34 -18.09 8.45
N ALA A 554 -26.74 -17.39 7.37
CA ALA A 554 -27.21 -18.02 6.14
C ALA A 554 -26.17 -18.98 5.54
N ILE A 555 -24.89 -18.60 5.53
CA ILE A 555 -23.80 -19.46 5.03
C ILE A 555 -23.64 -20.71 5.91
N PHE A 556 -23.60 -20.57 7.23
CA PHE A 556 -23.48 -21.72 8.12
C PHE A 556 -24.69 -22.65 8.05
N GLU A 557 -25.89 -22.12 7.84
CA GLU A 557 -27.10 -22.92 7.61
C GLU A 557 -27.01 -23.69 6.31
N GLU A 558 -26.65 -23.04 5.21
CA GLU A 558 -26.50 -23.68 3.90
C GLU A 558 -25.45 -24.79 3.93
N ILE A 559 -24.28 -24.55 4.56
CA ILE A 559 -23.24 -25.59 4.67
C ILE A 559 -23.80 -26.79 5.45
N ARG A 560 -24.48 -26.58 6.58
CA ARG A 560 -25.04 -27.68 7.39
C ARG A 560 -26.14 -28.44 6.66
N ASP A 561 -26.94 -27.77 5.85
CA ASP A 561 -27.99 -28.40 5.06
C ASP A 561 -27.40 -29.22 3.91
N ALA A 562 -26.39 -28.67 3.23
CA ALA A 562 -25.62 -29.37 2.21
C ALA A 562 -24.89 -30.62 2.75
N MET A 563 -24.53 -30.66 4.04
CA MET A 563 -23.91 -31.84 4.66
C MET A 563 -24.86 -33.03 4.78
N ARG A 564 -26.19 -32.84 4.83
CA ARG A 564 -27.15 -33.90 5.20
C ARG A 564 -27.15 -35.08 4.22
N THR A 565 -27.19 -34.79 2.92
CA THR A 565 -27.21 -35.79 1.85
C THR A 565 -25.95 -36.66 1.83
N PRO A 566 -24.73 -36.10 1.69
CA PRO A 566 -23.52 -36.91 1.65
C PRO A 566 -23.27 -37.63 2.98
N LYS A 567 -23.63 -37.02 4.12
CA LYS A 567 -23.58 -37.70 5.42
C LYS A 567 -24.48 -38.93 5.48
N SER A 568 -25.72 -38.83 4.98
CA SER A 568 -26.64 -39.97 4.96
C SER A 568 -26.15 -41.10 4.06
N GLU A 569 -25.55 -40.77 2.92
CA GLU A 569 -25.01 -41.75 1.98
C GLU A 569 -23.85 -42.53 2.60
N ILE A 570 -22.89 -41.82 3.19
CA ILE A 570 -21.74 -42.42 3.89
C ILE A 570 -22.20 -43.26 5.09
N SER A 571 -23.19 -42.79 5.86
CA SER A 571 -23.68 -43.51 7.04
C SER A 571 -24.36 -44.83 6.70
N ARG A 572 -24.88 -44.96 5.46
CA ARG A 572 -25.52 -46.20 4.98
C ARG A 572 -24.53 -47.16 4.34
N TRP A 573 -23.27 -46.75 4.16
CA TRP A 573 -22.25 -47.60 3.56
C TRP A 573 -21.83 -48.73 4.49
N TYR A 574 -21.61 -49.91 3.92
CA TYR A 574 -21.06 -51.09 4.56
C TYR A 574 -20.11 -51.81 3.60
N HIS A 575 -19.20 -52.60 4.16
CA HIS A 575 -18.18 -53.33 3.40
C HIS A 575 -18.84 -54.26 2.37
N GLY A 576 -18.39 -54.18 1.11
CA GLY A 576 -18.97 -54.88 -0.04
C GLY A 576 -19.85 -54.02 -0.96
N MET A 577 -20.24 -52.81 -0.56
CA MET A 577 -20.83 -51.82 -1.47
C MET A 577 -19.76 -50.93 -2.13
N PRO A 578 -20.01 -50.38 -3.34
CA PRO A 578 -19.12 -49.39 -3.95
C PRO A 578 -18.83 -48.26 -2.97
N PHE A 579 -17.54 -47.92 -2.81
CA PHE A 579 -17.13 -46.90 -1.87
C PHE A 579 -17.69 -45.52 -2.30
N PRO A 580 -18.34 -44.76 -1.39
CA PRO A 580 -19.05 -43.52 -1.71
C PRO A 580 -18.08 -42.34 -1.84
N LEU A 581 -17.18 -42.41 -2.82
CA LEU A 581 -16.06 -41.48 -3.00
C LEU A 581 -16.52 -40.03 -3.13
N HIS A 582 -17.56 -39.80 -3.95
CA HIS A 582 -18.09 -38.46 -4.18
C HIS A 582 -18.72 -37.87 -2.92
N ALA A 583 -19.54 -38.64 -2.21
CA ALA A 583 -20.14 -38.21 -0.96
C ALA A 583 -19.07 -37.91 0.11
N LEU A 584 -18.03 -38.74 0.20
CA LEU A 584 -16.90 -38.52 1.11
C LEU A 584 -16.22 -37.18 0.84
N VAL A 585 -15.83 -36.92 -0.41
CA VAL A 585 -15.17 -35.67 -0.80
C VAL A 585 -16.07 -34.47 -0.47
N THR A 586 -17.34 -34.52 -0.87
CA THR A 586 -18.30 -33.43 -0.64
C THR A 586 -18.51 -33.18 0.86
N LEU A 587 -18.74 -34.22 1.67
CA LEU A 587 -18.90 -34.05 3.11
C LEU A 587 -17.64 -33.46 3.75
N TYR A 588 -16.47 -33.98 3.38
CA TYR A 588 -15.20 -33.50 3.92
C TYR A 588 -14.97 -32.02 3.61
N GLN A 589 -15.20 -31.60 2.36
CA GLN A 589 -15.07 -30.22 1.92
C GLN A 589 -16.01 -29.28 2.68
N LEU A 590 -17.27 -29.68 2.89
CA LEU A 590 -18.24 -28.90 3.65
C LEU A 590 -17.86 -28.78 5.13
N VAL A 591 -17.42 -29.87 5.76
CA VAL A 591 -16.95 -29.87 7.15
C VAL A 591 -15.72 -28.99 7.31
N ALA A 592 -14.74 -29.11 6.40
CA ALA A 592 -13.54 -28.29 6.41
C ALA A 592 -13.87 -26.80 6.23
N ALA A 593 -14.80 -26.47 5.32
CA ALA A 593 -15.26 -25.10 5.12
C ALA A 593 -15.95 -24.50 6.34
N GLN A 594 -16.83 -25.27 7.00
CA GLN A 594 -17.48 -24.84 8.24
C GLN A 594 -16.43 -24.49 9.32
N GLU A 595 -15.46 -25.37 9.53
CA GLU A 595 -14.45 -25.15 10.58
C GLU A 595 -13.43 -24.06 10.20
N LEU A 596 -13.11 -23.89 8.92
CA LEU A 596 -12.23 -22.82 8.46
C LEU A 596 -12.88 -21.45 8.62
N LEU A 597 -14.16 -21.31 8.23
CA LEU A 597 -14.89 -20.07 8.41
C LEU A 597 -15.03 -19.72 9.89
N ALA A 598 -15.34 -20.70 10.74
CA ALA A 598 -15.40 -20.52 12.18
C ALA A 598 -14.05 -20.10 12.78
N TRP A 599 -12.96 -20.69 12.31
CA TRP A 599 -11.61 -20.31 12.71
C TRP A 599 -11.29 -18.86 12.34
N GLN A 600 -11.58 -18.43 11.11
CA GLN A 600 -11.32 -17.05 10.68
C GLN A 600 -12.18 -16.03 11.46
N LEU A 601 -13.46 -16.33 11.67
CA LEU A 601 -14.36 -15.45 12.43
C LEU A 601 -14.01 -15.36 13.91
N SER A 602 -13.38 -16.40 14.49
CA SER A 602 -13.04 -16.43 15.92
C SER A 602 -11.64 -15.92 16.26
N THR A 603 -10.75 -15.81 15.27
CA THR A 603 -9.34 -15.44 15.48
C THR A 603 -8.96 -14.10 14.87
N GLY A 604 -9.70 -13.63 13.85
CA GLY A 604 -9.32 -12.43 13.10
C GLY A 604 -8.02 -12.58 12.32
N ALA A 605 -7.52 -13.81 12.15
CA ALA A 605 -6.34 -14.10 11.35
C ALA A 605 -6.52 -13.66 9.89
N ARG A 606 -5.42 -13.41 9.18
CA ARG A 606 -5.52 -13.22 7.74
C ARG A 606 -5.94 -14.55 7.08
N PRO A 607 -6.57 -14.50 5.91
CA PRO A 607 -6.84 -15.67 5.11
C PRO A 607 -5.57 -16.44 4.82
N ILE A 608 -5.68 -17.76 4.86
CA ILE A 608 -4.55 -18.67 4.69
C ILE A 608 -4.07 -18.58 3.24
N GLY A 609 -2.82 -18.18 3.06
CA GLY A 609 -2.10 -18.23 1.78
C GLY A 609 -0.83 -19.06 1.90
N ASP A 610 -0.07 -19.19 0.82
CA ASP A 610 1.04 -20.16 0.71
C ASP A 610 2.18 -19.97 1.72
N SER A 611 2.35 -18.76 2.26
CA SER A 611 3.37 -18.42 3.27
C SER A 611 2.82 -18.32 4.70
N SER A 612 1.53 -18.61 4.90
CA SER A 612 0.92 -18.60 6.22
C SER A 612 1.34 -19.82 7.02
N GLU A 613 1.67 -19.64 8.30
CA GLU A 613 1.91 -20.73 9.24
C GLU A 613 1.06 -20.53 10.48
N ASN A 614 0.63 -21.62 11.12
CA ASN A 614 -0.06 -21.52 12.40
C ASN A 614 0.12 -22.76 13.25
N ARG A 615 0.19 -22.56 14.57
CA ARG A 615 0.36 -23.61 15.58
C ARG A 615 -0.64 -23.44 16.71
N MET A 616 -1.50 -24.44 16.90
CA MET A 616 -2.49 -24.50 17.96
C MET A 616 -1.82 -24.85 19.30
N GLY A 617 -1.94 -23.95 20.27
CA GLY A 617 -1.73 -24.26 21.68
C GLY A 617 -3.06 -24.55 22.38
N ASP A 618 -3.04 -24.56 23.72
CA ASP A 618 -4.24 -24.89 24.50
C ASP A 618 -5.26 -23.75 24.54
N LYS A 619 -4.81 -22.53 24.83
CA LYS A 619 -5.70 -21.35 24.93
C LYS A 619 -5.44 -20.33 23.82
N MET A 620 -4.32 -20.49 23.12
CA MET A 620 -3.76 -19.53 22.20
C MET A 620 -3.31 -20.26 20.94
N GLN A 621 -3.14 -19.52 19.86
CA GLN A 621 -2.56 -19.99 18.62
C GLN A 621 -1.46 -19.03 18.20
N TRP A 622 -0.30 -19.55 17.82
CA TRP A 622 0.71 -18.76 17.14
C TRP A 622 0.36 -18.73 15.65
N VAL A 623 0.39 -17.54 15.05
CA VAL A 623 0.11 -17.34 13.62
C VAL A 623 1.22 -16.48 13.02
N HIS A 624 1.73 -16.93 11.90
CA HIS A 624 2.62 -16.20 11.01
C HIS A 624 1.83 -15.83 9.76
N ASP A 625 1.44 -14.56 9.69
CA ASP A 625 0.74 -14.01 8.54
C ASP A 625 1.76 -13.63 7.45
N LYS A 626 1.29 -13.57 6.18
CA LYS A 626 2.11 -13.17 5.03
C LYS A 626 2.91 -11.89 5.33
N ASN A 627 4.21 -11.94 5.02
CA ASN A 627 5.13 -10.81 5.13
C ASN A 627 4.54 -9.57 4.45
N SER A 628 4.45 -8.48 5.21
CA SER A 628 4.21 -7.17 4.61
C SER A 628 5.53 -6.65 4.01
N ALA A 629 5.46 -5.63 3.15
CA ALA A 629 6.66 -4.91 2.69
C ALA A 629 7.49 -4.31 3.85
N ARG A 630 6.95 -4.29 5.08
CA ARG A 630 7.55 -3.72 6.29
C ARG A 630 8.13 -4.75 7.26
N GLY A 631 7.87 -6.04 7.05
CA GLY A 631 8.41 -7.09 7.92
C GLY A 631 7.53 -8.33 8.03
N ILE A 632 8.02 -9.27 8.84
CA ILE A 632 7.38 -10.52 9.20
C ILE A 632 6.30 -10.24 10.26
N GLU A 633 5.03 -10.56 9.96
CA GLU A 633 3.93 -10.41 10.90
C GLU A 633 3.64 -11.75 11.61
N SER A 634 4.32 -11.99 12.73
CA SER A 634 4.00 -13.13 13.61
C SER A 634 3.40 -12.65 14.92
N ARG A 635 2.38 -13.38 15.42
CA ARG A 635 1.72 -13.04 16.69
C ARG A 635 1.07 -14.25 17.34
N VAL A 636 0.79 -14.11 18.63
CA VAL A 636 -0.01 -15.08 19.39
C VAL A 636 -1.42 -14.50 19.54
N ILE A 637 -2.44 -15.27 19.19
CA ILE A 637 -3.85 -14.86 19.26
C ILE A 637 -4.66 -15.83 20.13
N PRO A 638 -5.76 -15.38 20.75
CA PRO A 638 -6.64 -16.27 21.50
C PRO A 638 -7.28 -17.31 20.58
N LEU A 639 -7.37 -18.56 21.07
CA LEU A 639 -8.10 -19.64 20.42
C LEU A 639 -9.28 -20.04 21.31
N LEU A 640 -10.49 -20.02 20.75
CA LEU A 640 -11.69 -20.46 21.48
C LEU A 640 -11.67 -21.98 21.68
N LYS A 641 -12.17 -22.43 22.84
CA LYS A 641 -12.17 -23.86 23.19
C LYS A 641 -12.95 -24.67 22.16
N GLU A 642 -14.11 -24.17 21.76
CA GLU A 642 -15.00 -24.83 20.80
C GLU A 642 -14.33 -24.98 19.44
N THR A 643 -13.71 -23.92 18.91
CA THR A 643 -12.97 -23.96 17.65
C THR A 643 -11.79 -24.93 17.72
N ARG A 644 -11.00 -24.88 18.81
CA ARG A 644 -9.88 -25.80 19.02
C ARG A 644 -10.34 -27.26 19.06
N ASP A 645 -11.38 -27.56 19.83
CA ASP A 645 -11.87 -28.92 20.02
C ASP A 645 -12.48 -29.47 18.72
N SER A 646 -13.14 -28.61 17.92
CA SER A 646 -13.61 -28.97 16.58
C SER A 646 -12.45 -29.22 15.61
N LEU A 647 -11.41 -28.38 15.58
CA LEU A 647 -10.24 -28.60 14.72
C LEU A 647 -9.49 -29.88 15.08
N ARG A 648 -9.35 -30.19 16.38
CA ARG A 648 -8.77 -31.46 16.85
C ARG A 648 -9.63 -32.66 16.42
N SER A 649 -10.95 -32.55 16.51
CA SER A 649 -11.86 -33.61 16.06
C SER A 649 -11.81 -33.81 14.54
N LEU A 650 -11.77 -32.73 13.76
CA LEU A 650 -11.55 -32.80 12.30
C LEU A 650 -10.24 -33.51 11.97
N HIS A 651 -9.14 -33.16 12.63
CA HIS A 651 -7.84 -33.80 12.40
C HIS A 651 -7.89 -35.31 12.68
N ARG A 652 -8.52 -35.72 13.78
CA ARG A 652 -8.74 -37.14 14.11
C ARG A 652 -9.60 -37.83 13.07
N TRP A 653 -10.68 -37.19 12.64
CA TRP A 653 -11.55 -37.69 11.58
C TRP A 653 -10.78 -37.92 10.29
N THR A 654 -9.95 -36.96 9.86
CA THR A 654 -9.12 -37.07 8.65
C THR A 654 -8.19 -38.29 8.71
N ILE A 655 -7.59 -38.57 9.86
CA ILE A 655 -6.75 -39.77 10.05
C ILE A 655 -7.58 -41.05 9.90
N LEU A 656 -8.75 -41.13 10.54
CA LEU A 656 -9.64 -42.29 10.45
C LEU A 656 -10.16 -42.52 9.01
N LEU A 657 -10.54 -41.44 8.32
CA LEU A 657 -10.96 -41.48 6.91
C LEU A 657 -9.85 -41.99 6.00
N THR A 658 -8.61 -41.54 6.24
CA THR A 658 -7.45 -41.96 5.44
C THR A 658 -7.18 -43.44 5.64
N HIS A 659 -7.29 -43.93 6.87
CA HIS A 659 -7.15 -45.35 7.18
C HIS A 659 -8.24 -46.19 6.51
N LEU A 660 -9.51 -45.81 6.63
CA LEU A 660 -10.63 -46.52 6.01
C LEU A 660 -10.55 -46.52 4.47
N ALA A 661 -10.23 -45.38 3.87
CA ALA A 661 -10.04 -45.28 2.42
C ALA A 661 -8.93 -46.25 1.94
N SER A 662 -7.83 -46.36 2.69
CA SER A 662 -6.72 -47.26 2.36
C SER A 662 -7.11 -48.75 2.41
N GLN A 663 -8.01 -49.13 3.33
CA GLN A 663 -8.52 -50.50 3.43
C GLN A 663 -9.37 -50.89 2.21
N GLU A 664 -10.06 -49.91 1.61
CA GLU A 664 -10.90 -50.08 0.42
C GLU A 664 -10.12 -49.83 -0.90
N GLY A 665 -8.79 -49.80 -0.84
CA GLY A 665 -7.93 -49.64 -2.02
C GLY A 665 -7.87 -48.21 -2.59
N ILE A 666 -8.37 -47.20 -1.86
CA ILE A 666 -8.32 -45.79 -2.26
C ILE A 666 -7.09 -45.13 -1.65
N VAL A 667 -6.23 -44.59 -2.51
CA VAL A 667 -5.00 -43.92 -2.07
C VAL A 667 -5.27 -42.43 -1.84
N ILE A 668 -5.03 -41.95 -0.63
CA ILE A 668 -5.03 -40.51 -0.31
C ILE A 668 -3.60 -40.01 -0.26
N HIS A 669 -3.22 -39.17 -1.22
CA HIS A 669 -1.92 -38.48 -1.22
C HIS A 669 -1.99 -37.24 -0.33
N ASP A 670 -1.33 -37.30 0.82
CA ASP A 670 -1.21 -36.17 1.73
C ASP A 670 -0.09 -35.22 1.28
N GLN A 671 -0.50 -34.05 0.79
CA GLN A 671 0.34 -32.94 0.33
C GLN A 671 0.29 -31.73 1.27
N ARG A 672 -0.21 -31.90 2.50
CA ARG A 672 -0.21 -30.83 3.49
C ARG A 672 1.22 -30.45 3.87
N THR A 673 1.45 -29.17 4.12
CA THR A 673 2.80 -28.64 4.44
C THR A 673 3.26 -28.97 5.86
N ALA A 674 2.38 -29.51 6.70
CA ALA A 674 2.58 -29.74 8.12
C ALA A 674 2.92 -28.48 8.95
N VAL A 675 2.87 -27.27 8.38
CA VAL A 675 3.08 -25.98 9.08
C VAL A 675 1.80 -25.25 9.47
N ARG A 676 0.65 -25.90 9.23
CA ARG A 676 -0.69 -25.37 9.48
C ARG A 676 -1.53 -26.38 10.25
N ASP A 677 -2.16 -25.90 11.30
CA ASP A 677 -3.11 -26.68 12.11
C ASP A 677 -4.58 -26.33 11.75
N THR A 678 -4.78 -25.61 10.65
CA THR A 678 -6.08 -25.27 10.07
C THR A 678 -6.63 -26.40 9.20
N PRO A 679 -7.93 -26.38 8.82
CA PRO A 679 -8.53 -27.41 7.99
C PRO A 679 -7.79 -27.65 6.66
N ALA A 680 -7.93 -28.86 6.14
CA ALA A 680 -7.35 -29.29 4.87
C ALA A 680 -8.45 -29.46 3.80
N TRP A 681 -8.05 -29.44 2.53
CA TRP A 681 -8.92 -29.64 1.39
C TRP A 681 -8.69 -31.01 0.76
N LEU A 682 -9.76 -31.79 0.61
CA LEU A 682 -9.74 -33.10 -0.04
C LEU A 682 -10.37 -32.96 -1.43
N HIS A 683 -9.73 -33.46 -2.47
CA HIS A 683 -10.28 -33.44 -3.82
C HIS A 683 -9.84 -34.67 -4.63
N PRO A 684 -10.57 -35.05 -5.68
CA PRO A 684 -10.16 -36.15 -6.56
C PRO A 684 -8.88 -35.79 -7.34
N SER A 685 -8.05 -36.81 -7.57
CA SER A 685 -6.92 -36.76 -8.51
C SER A 685 -7.40 -36.98 -9.95
N LYS A 686 -6.51 -36.76 -10.93
CA LYS A 686 -6.76 -37.13 -12.34
C LYS A 686 -6.82 -38.65 -12.56
N GLN A 687 -6.25 -39.42 -11.64
CA GLN A 687 -6.29 -40.90 -11.67
C GLN A 687 -7.50 -41.40 -10.87
N ALA A 688 -8.19 -42.42 -11.39
CA ALA A 688 -9.30 -43.05 -10.70
C ALA A 688 -8.85 -43.63 -9.36
N GLN A 689 -9.73 -43.58 -8.34
CA GLN A 689 -9.47 -44.09 -6.98
C GLN A 689 -8.29 -43.43 -6.23
N GLN A 690 -7.88 -42.23 -6.65
CA GLN A 690 -6.91 -41.43 -5.92
C GLN A 690 -7.52 -40.11 -5.47
N LEU A 691 -7.27 -39.76 -4.21
CA LEU A 691 -7.62 -38.48 -3.62
C LEU A 691 -6.34 -37.73 -3.24
N VAL A 692 -6.41 -36.40 -3.25
CA VAL A 692 -5.34 -35.53 -2.78
C VAL A 692 -5.86 -34.73 -1.60
N LEU A 693 -5.10 -34.76 -0.51
CA LEU A 693 -5.34 -33.95 0.67
C LEU A 693 -4.28 -32.86 0.73
N ARG A 694 -4.67 -31.59 0.69
CA ARG A 694 -3.73 -30.45 0.76
C ARG A 694 -4.20 -29.40 1.75
N ASP A 695 -3.38 -28.40 2.03
CA ASP A 695 -3.82 -27.27 2.86
C ASP A 695 -4.99 -26.52 2.21
N MET A 696 -5.98 -26.16 3.02
CA MET A 696 -7.15 -25.41 2.57
C MET A 696 -6.85 -23.92 2.52
N THR A 697 -7.36 -23.25 1.49
CA THR A 697 -7.30 -21.79 1.33
C THR A 697 -8.70 -21.20 1.26
N TRP A 698 -8.81 -19.87 1.29
CA TRP A 698 -10.12 -19.21 1.14
C TRP A 698 -10.76 -19.47 -0.23
N SER A 699 -9.95 -19.62 -1.30
CA SER A 699 -10.48 -19.88 -2.64
C SER A 699 -11.28 -21.18 -2.68
N ASP A 700 -10.89 -22.16 -1.86
CA ASP A 700 -11.62 -23.43 -1.73
C ASP A 700 -13.00 -23.21 -1.11
N VAL A 701 -13.10 -22.42 -0.03
CA VAL A 701 -14.40 -22.06 0.58
C VAL A 701 -15.27 -21.34 -0.45
N SER A 702 -14.72 -20.35 -1.16
CA SER A 702 -15.46 -19.58 -2.16
C SER A 702 -15.83 -20.39 -3.41
N SER A 703 -15.19 -21.54 -3.64
CA SER A 703 -15.53 -22.44 -4.76
C SER A 703 -16.76 -23.30 -4.48
N LEU A 704 -17.20 -23.38 -3.22
CA LEU A 704 -18.44 -24.05 -2.86
C LEU A 704 -19.63 -23.24 -3.40
N ALA A 705 -20.66 -23.94 -3.86
CA ALA A 705 -21.89 -23.35 -4.39
C ALA A 705 -22.77 -22.75 -3.27
N LEU A 706 -22.20 -21.83 -2.48
CA LEU A 706 -22.85 -21.16 -1.36
C LEU A 706 -23.33 -19.76 -1.81
N PRO A 707 -24.58 -19.35 -1.47
CA PRO A 707 -25.14 -18.09 -1.91
C PRO A 707 -24.27 -16.87 -1.57
N GLY A 708 -23.88 -16.10 -2.57
CA GLY A 708 -23.18 -14.81 -2.43
C GLY A 708 -21.70 -14.89 -1.97
N LEU A 709 -21.23 -16.04 -1.49
CA LEU A 709 -19.86 -16.23 -1.01
C LEU A 709 -18.78 -16.04 -2.10
N PRO A 710 -18.96 -16.47 -3.37
CA PRO A 710 -17.96 -16.24 -4.42
C PRO A 710 -17.62 -14.77 -4.67
N ASP A 711 -18.57 -13.86 -4.42
CA ASP A 711 -18.41 -12.42 -4.58
C ASP A 711 -17.77 -11.74 -3.37
N TRP A 712 -17.56 -12.49 -2.28
CA TRP A 712 -17.02 -11.94 -1.04
C TRP A 712 -15.49 -11.82 -1.10
N PRO A 713 -14.92 -10.68 -0.67
CA PRO A 713 -13.48 -10.53 -0.57
C PRO A 713 -12.90 -11.54 0.43
N ILE A 714 -11.69 -12.00 0.14
CA ILE A 714 -10.93 -12.96 0.96
C ILE A 714 -10.84 -12.58 2.45
N ASN A 715 -10.75 -11.28 2.78
CA ASN A 715 -10.62 -10.79 4.15
C ASN A 715 -11.97 -10.52 4.87
N VAL A 716 -13.11 -10.91 4.30
CA VAL A 716 -14.45 -10.56 4.81
C VAL A 716 -14.65 -10.86 6.31
N ALA A 717 -14.22 -12.03 6.78
CA ALA A 717 -14.32 -12.42 8.18
C ALA A 717 -13.57 -11.45 9.10
N ARG A 718 -12.36 -11.04 8.70
CA ARG A 718 -11.51 -10.12 9.47
C ARG A 718 -12.08 -8.70 9.55
N HIS A 719 -12.59 -8.16 8.43
CA HIS A 719 -13.26 -6.86 8.41
C HIS A 719 -14.51 -6.86 9.31
N SER A 720 -15.32 -7.93 9.20
CA SER A 720 -16.57 -8.08 9.96
C SER A 720 -16.30 -8.19 11.46
N LEU A 721 -15.30 -8.99 11.84
CA LEU A 721 -14.86 -9.12 13.23
C LEU A 721 -14.34 -7.79 13.79
N ALA A 722 -13.44 -7.11 13.07
CA ALA A 722 -12.86 -5.84 13.51
C ALA A 722 -13.94 -4.77 13.75
N SER A 723 -14.92 -4.70 12.85
CA SER A 723 -16.06 -3.79 12.95
C SER A 723 -16.96 -4.14 14.15
N ARG A 724 -17.19 -5.44 14.43
CA ARG A 724 -17.98 -5.87 15.59
C ARG A 724 -17.28 -5.61 16.92
N LEU A 725 -16.00 -5.98 17.03
CA LEU A 725 -15.26 -5.93 18.29
C LEU A 725 -15.07 -4.51 18.79
N ARG A 726 -15.00 -3.53 17.87
CA ARG A 726 -14.85 -2.11 18.17
C ARG A 726 -15.73 -1.59 19.31
N GLN A 727 -16.99 -2.02 19.39
CA GLN A 727 -17.94 -1.56 20.40
C GLN A 727 -17.91 -2.38 21.70
N ARG A 728 -17.14 -3.48 21.75
CA ARG A 728 -17.21 -4.49 22.83
C ARG A 728 -15.92 -4.62 23.62
N VAL A 729 -14.78 -4.36 23.00
CA VAL A 729 -13.44 -4.46 23.60
C VAL A 729 -12.66 -3.19 23.33
N SER A 730 -11.53 -2.99 24.03
CA SER A 730 -10.74 -1.79 23.82
C SER A 730 -10.04 -1.80 22.47
N ASP A 731 -9.83 -0.61 21.90
CA ASP A 731 -9.14 -0.40 20.61
C ASP A 731 -7.78 -1.12 20.56
N ALA A 732 -7.03 -1.08 21.66
CA ALA A 732 -5.75 -1.76 21.79
C ALA A 732 -5.85 -3.29 21.69
N GLU A 733 -6.90 -3.90 22.24
CA GLU A 733 -7.11 -5.35 22.16
C GLU A 733 -7.48 -5.77 20.73
N VAL A 734 -8.29 -4.96 20.02
CA VAL A 734 -8.61 -5.20 18.61
C VAL A 734 -7.35 -5.09 17.76
N ASP A 735 -6.56 -4.04 17.94
CA ASP A 735 -5.34 -3.84 17.15
C ASP A 735 -4.28 -4.89 17.45
N ALA A 736 -4.13 -5.33 18.71
CA ALA A 736 -3.24 -6.44 19.07
C ALA A 736 -3.69 -7.76 18.41
N LEU A 737 -4.98 -8.08 18.46
CA LEU A 737 -5.55 -9.28 17.81
C LEU A 737 -5.27 -9.29 16.31
N LEU A 738 -5.38 -8.12 15.67
CA LEU A 738 -5.18 -7.95 14.24
C LEU A 738 -3.70 -7.73 13.87
N GLY A 739 -2.77 -7.61 14.83
CA GLY A 739 -1.37 -7.36 14.52
C GLY A 739 -1.08 -5.95 14.00
N HIS A 740 -1.94 -4.97 14.31
CA HIS A 740 -1.71 -3.55 14.03
C HIS A 740 -0.86 -2.89 15.14
N ALA A 741 0.15 -3.61 15.64
CA ALA A 741 0.95 -3.19 16.79
C ALA A 741 1.46 -1.75 16.60
N ARG A 742 1.03 -0.88 17.51
CA ARG A 742 1.36 0.54 17.50
C ARG A 742 2.74 0.72 18.11
N HIS A 743 3.57 1.59 17.54
CA HIS A 743 4.85 1.94 18.14
C HIS A 743 4.58 2.57 19.52
N GLY A 744 5.23 2.07 20.58
CA GLY A 744 4.96 2.41 21.99
C GLY A 744 5.12 3.88 22.40
N ARG A 745 5.33 4.80 21.45
CA ARG A 745 5.55 6.25 21.64
C ARG A 745 4.37 7.11 21.18
N MET A 746 3.24 6.52 20.75
CA MET A 746 2.00 7.26 20.53
C MET A 746 1.20 7.37 21.83
N LEU A 747 0.57 8.52 22.10
CA LEU A 747 -0.27 8.79 23.28
C LEU A 747 -1.34 7.71 23.54
N SER A 748 -1.81 7.04 22.49
CA SER A 748 -2.78 5.95 22.59
C SER A 748 -2.16 4.56 22.70
N SER A 749 -0.84 4.45 22.90
CA SER A 749 -0.10 3.18 22.78
C SER A 749 0.94 2.86 23.86
N PRO A 750 0.73 3.16 25.16
CA PRO A 750 1.48 2.46 26.20
C PRO A 750 1.00 1.00 26.39
N ARG A 751 -0.03 0.53 25.67
CA ARG A 751 -0.78 -0.71 26.02
C ARG A 751 -0.53 -1.93 25.13
N ALA A 752 0.35 -1.85 24.13
CA ALA A 752 0.66 -3.01 23.27
C ALA A 752 1.40 -4.15 24.00
N GLU A 753 1.76 -3.96 25.28
CA GLU A 753 2.41 -4.96 26.13
C GLU A 753 1.44 -5.75 27.02
N ALA A 754 0.12 -5.55 26.89
CA ALA A 754 -0.84 -6.35 27.67
C ALA A 754 -0.73 -7.83 27.28
N SER A 755 -0.39 -8.70 28.23
CA SER A 755 -0.25 -10.14 28.03
C SER A 755 -1.53 -10.73 27.44
N ILE A 756 -1.46 -11.12 26.16
CA ILE A 756 -2.58 -11.65 25.34
C ILE A 756 -3.25 -12.86 26.04
N GLY A 757 -2.55 -13.54 26.95
CA GLY A 757 -3.05 -14.68 27.74
C GLY A 757 -4.15 -14.38 28.77
N GLU A 758 -4.38 -13.11 29.14
CA GLU A 758 -5.29 -12.74 30.24
C GLU A 758 -6.36 -11.71 29.84
N GLN A 759 -6.99 -11.87 28.66
CA GLN A 759 -8.15 -11.04 28.27
C GLN A 759 -9.47 -11.84 28.24
N PRO A 760 -10.05 -12.21 29.40
CA PRO A 760 -11.36 -12.85 29.47
C PRO A 760 -12.46 -12.07 28.74
N ARG A 761 -12.33 -10.75 28.64
CA ARG A 761 -13.28 -9.89 27.92
C ARG A 761 -13.21 -10.13 26.41
N LEU A 762 -12.00 -10.15 25.83
CA LEU A 762 -11.81 -10.42 24.40
C LEU A 762 -12.35 -11.80 24.01
N ARG A 763 -12.01 -12.84 24.78
CA ARG A 763 -12.48 -14.21 24.49
C ARG A 763 -14.00 -14.33 24.56
N ARG A 764 -14.64 -13.68 25.55
CA ARG A 764 -16.12 -13.60 25.62
C ARG A 764 -16.71 -12.88 24.41
N ALA A 765 -16.11 -11.78 23.97
CA ALA A 765 -16.57 -11.03 22.80
C ALA A 765 -16.43 -11.85 21.50
N LEU A 766 -15.31 -12.57 21.33
CA LEU A 766 -15.07 -13.49 20.21
C LEU A 766 -16.08 -14.65 20.21
N GLN A 767 -16.35 -15.24 21.37
CA GLN A 767 -17.31 -16.32 21.51
C GLN A 767 -18.74 -15.85 21.22
N ALA A 768 -19.12 -14.67 21.72
CA ALA A 768 -20.43 -14.07 21.43
C ALA A 768 -20.58 -13.77 19.93
N TRP A 769 -19.57 -13.18 19.30
CA TRP A 769 -19.54 -12.93 17.85
C TRP A 769 -19.70 -14.22 17.04
N LEU A 770 -18.91 -15.25 17.35
CA LEU A 770 -18.97 -16.51 16.63
C LEU A 770 -20.36 -17.17 16.72
N ARG A 771 -21.02 -17.06 17.88
CA ARG A 771 -22.40 -17.52 18.09
C ARG A 771 -23.42 -16.68 17.31
N GLU A 772 -23.28 -15.35 17.31
CA GLU A 772 -24.12 -14.43 16.53
C GLU A 772 -24.02 -14.70 15.02
N CYS A 773 -22.85 -15.10 14.53
CA CYS A 773 -22.66 -15.55 13.15
C CYS A 773 -23.32 -16.91 12.86
N GLY A 774 -23.92 -17.59 13.83
CA GLY A 774 -24.63 -18.86 13.61
C GLY A 774 -23.74 -20.11 13.65
N TYR A 775 -22.46 -20.00 14.05
CA TYR A 775 -21.61 -21.18 14.22
C TYR A 775 -22.12 -22.04 15.37
N ARG A 776 -22.22 -23.34 15.09
CA ARG A 776 -22.51 -24.38 16.07
C ARG A 776 -21.50 -25.50 15.85
N PRO A 777 -20.71 -25.89 16.86
CA PRO A 777 -19.79 -27.03 16.73
C PRO A 777 -20.53 -28.26 16.23
N LEU A 778 -19.91 -29.00 15.31
CA LEU A 778 -20.48 -30.25 14.83
C LEU A 778 -20.57 -31.27 15.96
N ASN A 779 -21.64 -32.07 15.95
CA ASN A 779 -21.71 -33.23 16.82
C ASN A 779 -20.84 -34.35 16.23
N TRP A 780 -19.54 -34.32 16.56
CA TRP A 780 -18.54 -35.25 16.05
C TRP A 780 -18.86 -36.72 16.38
N ARG A 781 -19.60 -37.01 17.47
CA ARG A 781 -20.07 -38.37 17.78
C ARG A 781 -21.07 -38.92 16.76
N CYS A 782 -21.75 -38.03 16.05
CA CYS A 782 -22.69 -38.40 14.99
C CYS A 782 -22.07 -38.25 13.60
N MET A 783 -20.76 -38.00 13.48
CA MET A 783 -20.08 -37.99 12.19
C MET A 783 -19.77 -39.42 11.77
N PRO A 784 -20.01 -39.78 10.49
CA PRO A 784 -19.72 -41.13 10.02
C PRO A 784 -18.25 -41.47 10.27
N TRP A 785 -18.01 -42.65 10.82
CA TRP A 785 -16.66 -43.19 11.00
C TRP A 785 -15.78 -42.39 11.97
N HIS A 786 -16.40 -41.62 12.88
CA HIS A 786 -15.72 -40.90 13.97
C HIS A 786 -15.95 -41.62 15.31
N TYR A 787 -15.31 -42.79 15.48
CA TYR A 787 -15.45 -43.64 16.67
C TYR A 787 -14.39 -43.36 17.74
#